data_AF-A0A966UD00-F1
#
_entry.id   AF-A0A966UD00-F1
#
_cell.length_a   1.000
_cell.length_b   1.000
_cell.length_c   1.000
_cell.angle_alpha   90.00
_cell.angle_beta   90.00
_cell.angle_gamma   90.00
#
_symmetry.space_group_name_H-M   'P 1'
#
loop_
_entity.id
_entity.type
_entity.pdbx_description
1 polymer ?
#
loop_
_entity_poly.entity_id
_entity_poly.type
_entity_poly.pdbx_seq_one_letter_code
_entity_poly.pdbx_strand_id
1 'polypeptide(L)'
;MIKTPTSSNRQIIVAMDGPSGSGKSSTSKGLAKRAGWEYLDTGALYRAATWLTLEEQIDSATDLLKALQQQPIKFVTDPNKPQVFLGAKELTKEIREERINQRVSEISAWPELRNELLTLQREIIQKAERGIVVEGRDIGTVVTPNAQLKIYLQADIEARANRRENELNSLEIALDERTSVAESLAARDAVDSTRATSPLKRSPDALLVDSTYLSLEETIDYIWNILKQRSLLGLPVVAVVGRPNVGKSTLVNRIIGGREAIIEDTPGVTRDRVKYDAEWNGKKFTLMDTGGWEPTAEGIALKISDAAQSAIGEADLLLFVVDAHVGAQSEDAELVNILRKSKIDVMLIANKVDSERDELDAHQLWNIGLGEPHFVSAAHGRGSGDLLDKIVERLPEVGRGRISDGFRKIAIVGRPNVGKSSLLNTFAGSARALVDDAEGTTRDPIDELIDVDGKTWRFIDTAGIRRRAHQASGTDYYAALRTERAIENTEVVVAVLDATVPMTEQDLRIISMAEESGKALVIVMNKWDLLDEERRIQLEREIDRNLDQVTWAERINLSAKTGWHKDRLIPAVERALGGWEFRVPTGRLNAFMGQLVSSNPPPVRGGKQPKILFATQAGIEPPTFIIFATDFLESSYRRFIERRLREEFGFAGSPIRISVRLRDR
;
A
#
# COMPACT_ATOMS: atom_id res chain seq x y z
N MET A 1 -2.89 6.10 35.03
CA MET A 1 -2.96 4.80 34.31
C MET A 1 -3.55 5.07 32.94
N ILE A 2 -2.70 5.22 31.93
CA ILE A 2 -3.11 5.42 30.54
C ILE A 2 -3.56 4.05 30.04
N LYS A 3 -4.84 3.91 29.68
CA LYS A 3 -5.34 2.68 29.04
C LYS A 3 -4.55 2.50 27.75
N THR A 4 -3.81 1.40 27.66
CA THR A 4 -3.22 0.92 26.42
C THR A 4 -4.36 0.74 25.40
N PRO A 5 -4.28 1.34 24.19
CA PRO A 5 -5.34 1.19 23.21
C PRO A 5 -5.51 -0.29 22.85
N THR A 6 -6.76 -0.76 22.84
CA THR A 6 -7.15 -2.10 22.39
C THR A 6 -6.75 -2.29 20.93
N SER A 7 -6.16 -3.44 20.63
CA SER A 7 -5.45 -3.83 19.40
C SER A 7 -6.29 -3.94 18.11
N SER A 8 -7.51 -3.39 18.06
CA SER A 8 -8.44 -3.65 16.95
C SER A 8 -8.48 -2.61 15.81
N ASN A 9 -7.77 -1.47 15.89
CA ASN A 9 -7.64 -0.53 14.76
C ASN A 9 -6.21 0.03 14.68
N ARG A 10 -5.37 -0.57 13.81
CA ARG A 10 -4.03 -0.06 13.51
C ARG A 10 -4.19 1.13 12.56
N GLN A 11 -3.95 2.34 13.05
CA GLN A 11 -4.09 3.57 12.27
C GLN A 11 -2.96 3.68 11.23
N ILE A 12 -3.31 4.11 10.00
CA ILE A 12 -2.34 4.37 8.93
C ILE A 12 -1.92 5.83 8.91
N ILE A 13 -0.61 6.07 8.87
CA ILE A 13 -0.03 7.40 8.83
C ILE A 13 0.76 7.55 7.52
N VAL A 14 0.36 8.54 6.72
CA VAL A 14 1.11 8.97 5.54
C VAL A 14 1.82 10.28 5.86
N ALA A 15 3.14 10.26 5.88
CA ALA A 15 3.98 11.44 6.04
C ALA A 15 4.31 12.05 4.67
N MET A 16 3.95 13.31 4.45
CA MET A 16 4.20 14.05 3.22
C MET A 16 5.18 15.21 3.46
N ASP A 17 6.42 15.03 3.04
CA ASP A 17 7.49 16.04 3.12
C ASP A 17 7.85 16.56 1.73
N GLY A 18 8.57 17.69 1.68
CA GLY A 18 9.12 18.27 0.45
C GLY A 18 9.20 19.80 0.47
N PRO A 19 9.76 20.44 -0.56
CA PRO A 19 9.94 21.89 -0.64
C PRO A 19 8.64 22.65 -0.90
N SER A 20 8.62 23.96 -0.66
CA SER A 20 7.43 24.79 -0.92
C SER A 20 7.04 24.76 -2.40
N GLY A 21 5.75 24.75 -2.70
CA GLY A 21 5.24 24.70 -4.08
C GLY A 21 5.29 23.33 -4.77
N SER A 22 5.83 22.28 -4.14
CA SER A 22 5.88 20.94 -4.76
C SER A 22 4.52 20.24 -4.88
N GLY A 23 3.44 20.83 -4.37
CA GLY A 23 2.08 20.26 -4.43
C GLY A 23 1.70 19.40 -3.23
N LYS A 24 2.45 19.47 -2.12
CA LYS A 24 2.22 18.64 -0.92
C LYS A 24 0.81 18.79 -0.35
N SER A 25 0.36 20.04 -0.19
CA SER A 25 -0.92 20.33 0.48
C SER A 25 -2.11 19.88 -0.34
N SER A 26 -2.09 20.14 -1.65
CA SER A 26 -3.12 19.67 -2.56
C SER A 26 -3.14 18.14 -2.66
N THR A 27 -1.96 17.52 -2.81
CA THR A 27 -1.83 16.05 -2.88
C THR A 27 -2.29 15.39 -1.58
N SER A 28 -1.88 15.91 -0.42
CA SER A 28 -2.23 15.36 0.89
C SER A 28 -3.74 15.43 1.15
N LYS A 29 -4.36 16.58 0.84
CA LYS A 29 -5.83 16.73 0.94
C LYS A 29 -6.55 15.80 -0.01
N GLY A 30 -6.13 15.73 -1.27
CA GLY A 30 -6.75 14.85 -2.27
C GLY A 30 -6.67 13.38 -1.86
N LEU A 31 -5.51 12.95 -1.36
CA LEU A 31 -5.29 11.60 -0.85
C LEU A 31 -6.17 11.29 0.37
N ALA A 32 -6.22 12.20 1.36
CA ALA A 32 -7.05 12.05 2.54
C ALA A 32 -8.54 11.99 2.20
N LYS A 33 -9.02 12.85 1.28
CA LYS A 33 -10.41 12.81 0.77
C LYS A 33 -10.75 11.47 0.14
N ARG A 34 -9.88 10.99 -0.76
CA ARG A 34 -10.10 9.71 -1.46
C ARG A 34 -10.11 8.52 -0.50
N ALA A 35 -9.26 8.53 0.52
CA ALA A 35 -9.18 7.48 1.53
C ALA A 35 -10.28 7.54 2.60
N GLY A 36 -11.01 8.66 2.72
CA GLY A 36 -11.84 8.92 3.89
C GLY A 36 -11.01 9.00 5.18
N TRP A 37 -9.79 9.54 5.06
CA TRP A 37 -8.84 9.72 6.16
C TRP A 37 -8.82 11.16 6.65
N GLU A 38 -8.27 11.35 7.83
CA GLU A 38 -8.00 12.67 8.40
C GLU A 38 -6.80 13.33 7.71
N TYR A 39 -6.68 14.64 7.85
CA TYR A 39 -5.60 15.45 7.28
C TYR A 39 -5.05 16.43 8.33
N LEU A 40 -3.73 16.63 8.32
CA LEU A 40 -3.06 17.59 9.18
C LEU A 40 -2.02 18.42 8.40
N ASP A 41 -2.23 19.74 8.35
CA ASP A 41 -1.23 20.72 7.91
C ASP A 41 -0.43 21.19 9.13
N THR A 42 0.75 20.62 9.36
CA THR A 42 1.60 21.02 10.49
C THR A 42 2.09 22.46 10.37
N GLY A 43 2.28 22.96 9.14
CA GLY A 43 2.66 24.33 8.87
C GLY A 43 1.60 25.33 9.34
N ALA A 44 0.33 24.95 9.30
CA ALA A 44 -0.76 25.79 9.80
C ALA A 44 -0.70 26.02 11.31
N LEU A 45 -0.21 25.03 12.08
CA LEU A 45 0.00 25.16 13.53
C LEU A 45 1.10 26.20 13.84
N TYR A 46 2.23 26.12 13.13
CA TYR A 46 3.31 27.09 13.27
C TYR A 46 2.87 28.50 12.84
N ARG A 47 2.05 28.61 11.78
CA ARG A 47 1.50 29.91 11.35
C ARG A 47 0.49 30.48 12.35
N ALA A 48 -0.31 29.65 13.02
CA ALA A 48 -1.17 30.11 14.11
C ALA A 48 -0.37 30.63 15.32
N ALA A 49 0.71 29.94 15.69
CA ALA A 49 1.63 30.42 16.72
C ALA A 49 2.29 31.75 16.31
N THR A 50 2.73 31.85 15.04
CA THR A 50 3.30 33.07 14.46
C THR A 50 2.30 34.23 14.49
N TRP A 51 1.04 33.97 14.17
CA TRP A 51 -0.03 34.96 14.24
C TRP A 51 -0.17 35.49 15.67
N LEU A 52 -0.25 34.62 16.67
CA LEU A 52 -0.31 35.02 18.08
C LEU A 52 0.91 35.86 18.50
N THR A 53 2.11 35.46 18.06
CA THR A 53 3.35 36.20 18.32
C THR A 53 3.27 37.64 17.81
N LEU A 54 2.74 37.86 16.60
CA LEU A 54 2.64 39.20 16.01
C LEU A 54 1.53 40.03 16.63
N GLU A 55 0.40 39.42 16.99
CA GLU A 55 -0.76 40.13 17.54
C GLU A 55 -0.52 40.59 18.98
N GLU A 56 0.15 39.76 19.78
CA GLU A 56 0.48 40.08 21.18
C GLU A 56 1.89 40.67 21.33
N GLN A 57 2.60 40.93 20.23
CA GLN A 57 3.96 41.49 20.22
C GLN A 57 4.93 40.72 21.12
N ILE A 58 4.91 39.39 20.98
CA ILE A 58 5.71 38.47 21.80
C ILE A 58 7.11 38.33 21.23
N ASP A 59 8.12 38.60 22.05
CA ASP A 59 9.54 38.55 21.62
C ASP A 59 10.29 37.30 22.12
N SER A 60 9.63 36.43 22.91
CA SER A 60 10.26 35.24 23.51
C SER A 60 9.42 33.97 23.34
N ALA A 61 10.09 32.83 23.17
CA ALA A 61 9.41 31.53 23.06
C ALA A 61 8.65 31.17 24.34
N THR A 62 9.19 31.52 25.51
CA THR A 62 8.57 31.25 26.82
C THR A 62 7.24 31.97 26.98
N ASP A 63 7.16 33.23 26.56
CA ASP A 63 5.92 34.00 26.67
C ASP A 63 4.89 33.55 25.63
N LEU A 64 5.35 33.14 24.44
CA LEU A 64 4.48 32.51 23.44
C LEU A 64 3.85 31.23 23.98
N LEU A 65 4.61 30.38 24.67
CA LEU A 65 4.07 29.16 25.27
C LEU A 65 3.03 29.45 26.36
N LYS A 66 3.23 30.49 27.19
CA LYS A 66 2.20 30.92 28.17
C LYS A 66 0.93 31.40 27.47
N ALA A 67 1.07 32.17 26.40
CA ALA A 67 -0.06 32.65 25.61
C ALA A 67 -0.82 31.48 24.96
N LEU A 68 -0.11 30.49 24.41
CA LEU A 68 -0.70 29.28 23.85
C LEU A 68 -1.41 28.40 24.89
N GLN A 69 -0.99 28.42 26.16
CA GLN A 69 -1.74 27.75 27.23
C GLN A 69 -3.10 28.41 27.50
N GLN A 70 -3.18 29.74 27.35
CA GLN A 70 -4.43 30.49 27.52
C GLN A 70 -5.33 30.38 26.28
N GLN A 71 -4.72 30.35 25.09
CA GLN A 71 -5.39 30.26 23.80
C GLN A 71 -4.84 29.06 23.01
N PRO A 72 -5.26 27.83 23.35
CA PRO A 72 -4.71 26.63 22.73
C PRO A 72 -5.04 26.57 21.24
N ILE A 73 -4.09 26.06 20.46
CA ILE A 73 -4.30 25.78 19.04
C ILE A 73 -5.14 24.52 18.90
N LYS A 74 -6.18 24.59 18.07
CA LYS A 74 -6.98 23.43 17.66
C LYS A 74 -7.02 23.34 16.14
N PHE A 75 -6.77 22.14 15.61
CA PHE A 75 -6.89 21.84 14.19
C PHE A 75 -8.10 20.94 13.95
N VAL A 76 -8.91 21.27 12.94
CA VAL A 76 -10.00 20.42 12.44
C VAL A 76 -9.44 19.57 11.30
N THR A 77 -9.40 18.25 11.50
CA THR A 77 -8.72 17.30 10.61
C THR A 77 -9.54 16.86 9.40
N ASP A 78 -10.75 17.38 9.20
CA ASP A 78 -11.58 17.09 8.01
C ASP A 78 -10.88 17.62 6.74
N PRO A 79 -10.47 16.74 5.80
CA PRO A 79 -9.78 17.18 4.59
C PRO A 79 -10.67 17.99 3.64
N ASN A 80 -12.00 17.96 3.79
CA ASN A 80 -12.93 18.78 3.02
C ASN A 80 -12.95 20.23 3.48
N LYS A 81 -12.78 20.44 4.79
CA LYS A 81 -12.79 21.77 5.41
C LYS A 81 -11.81 21.83 6.58
N PRO A 82 -10.49 21.81 6.32
CA PRO A 82 -9.51 21.94 7.38
C PRO A 82 -9.55 23.35 7.94
N GLN A 83 -9.63 23.46 9.27
CA GLN A 83 -9.72 24.74 9.98
C GLN A 83 -8.72 24.80 11.12
N VAL A 84 -8.24 26.00 11.41
CA VAL A 84 -7.32 26.25 12.51
C VAL A 84 -7.95 27.26 13.44
N PHE A 85 -7.94 26.95 14.73
CA PHE A 85 -8.44 27.82 15.78
C PHE A 85 -7.34 28.13 16.78
N LEU A 86 -7.42 29.32 17.35
CA LEU A 86 -6.64 29.76 18.50
C LEU A 86 -7.62 30.22 19.58
N GLY A 87 -7.74 29.42 20.65
CA GLY A 87 -8.85 29.58 21.60
C GLY A 87 -10.20 29.45 20.88
N ALA A 88 -11.03 30.51 20.92
CA ALA A 88 -12.33 30.55 20.26
C ALA A 88 -12.29 31.13 18.83
N LYS A 89 -11.17 31.73 18.40
CA LYS A 89 -11.06 32.42 17.12
C LYS A 89 -10.63 31.45 16.01
N GLU A 90 -11.39 31.40 14.92
CA GLU A 90 -10.94 30.74 13.69
C GLU A 90 -9.91 31.62 12.99
N LEU A 91 -8.75 31.05 12.61
CA LEU A 91 -7.64 31.75 11.97
C LEU A 91 -7.31 31.21 10.56
N THR A 92 -8.14 30.34 10.00
CA THR A 92 -7.84 29.59 8.76
C THR A 92 -7.43 30.48 7.57
N LYS A 93 -7.93 31.73 7.50
CA LYS A 93 -7.62 32.69 6.44
C LYS A 93 -6.44 33.58 6.82
N GLU A 94 -6.43 34.09 8.04
CA GLU A 94 -5.48 35.04 8.62
C GLU A 94 -4.06 34.46 8.66
N ILE A 95 -3.93 33.16 8.94
CA ILE A 95 -2.62 32.48 8.92
C ILE A 95 -1.95 32.46 7.55
N ARG A 96 -2.64 32.86 6.47
CA ARG A 96 -2.10 32.89 5.10
C ARG A 96 -1.61 34.27 4.68
N GLU A 97 -1.81 35.30 5.50
CA GLU A 97 -1.37 36.67 5.22
C GLU A 97 0.15 36.75 5.06
N GLU A 98 0.62 37.68 4.22
CA GLU A 98 2.05 37.77 3.87
C GLU A 98 2.92 38.08 5.09
N ARG A 99 2.44 38.90 6.04
CA ARG A 99 3.15 39.17 7.31
C ARG A 99 3.45 37.90 8.10
N ILE A 100 2.59 36.87 8.00
CA ILE A 100 2.78 35.58 8.67
C ILE A 100 3.81 34.75 7.91
N ASN A 101 3.69 34.69 6.58
CA ASN A 101 4.62 33.96 5.72
C ASN A 101 6.06 34.48 5.84
N GLN A 102 6.24 35.79 6.10
CA GLN A 102 7.55 36.40 6.27
C GLN A 102 8.23 36.05 7.61
N ARG A 103 7.46 35.80 8.68
CA ARG A 103 8.01 35.58 10.04
C ARG A 103 7.96 34.13 10.53
N VAL A 104 7.15 33.27 9.90
CA VAL A 104 6.97 31.87 10.35
C VAL A 104 8.27 31.06 10.38
N SER A 105 9.20 31.29 9.45
CA SER A 105 10.48 30.56 9.42
C SER A 105 11.35 30.87 10.65
N GLU A 106 11.37 32.14 11.10
CA GLU A 106 12.12 32.56 12.30
C GLU A 106 11.49 31.97 13.56
N ILE A 107 10.17 32.13 13.72
CA ILE A 107 9.44 31.72 14.93
C ILE A 107 9.39 30.18 15.04
N SER A 108 9.21 29.46 13.93
CA SER A 108 9.18 27.99 13.92
C SER A 108 10.54 27.33 14.21
N ALA A 109 11.63 28.11 14.25
CA ALA A 109 12.96 27.63 14.60
C ALA A 109 13.20 27.56 16.13
N TRP A 110 12.34 28.20 16.94
CA TRP A 110 12.44 28.18 18.41
C TRP A 110 12.25 26.77 18.98
N PRO A 111 13.26 26.19 19.65
CA PRO A 111 13.21 24.81 20.15
C PRO A 111 12.02 24.51 21.08
N GLU A 112 11.67 25.46 21.94
CA GLU A 112 10.60 25.32 22.93
C GLU A 112 9.23 25.24 22.23
N LEU A 113 8.99 26.11 21.24
CA LEU A 113 7.79 26.06 20.42
C LEU A 113 7.71 24.75 19.61
N ARG A 114 8.84 24.29 19.05
CA ARG A 114 8.87 23.02 18.31
C ARG A 114 8.49 21.83 19.19
N ASN A 115 9.00 21.77 20.41
CA ASN A 115 8.67 20.69 21.35
C ASN A 115 7.18 20.67 21.74
N GLU A 116 6.60 21.85 21.98
CA GLU A 116 5.17 21.97 22.28
C GLU A 116 4.31 21.52 21.10
N LEU A 117 4.58 22.06 19.91
CA LEU A 117 3.82 21.72 18.71
C LEU A 117 4.03 20.27 18.27
N LEU A 118 5.20 19.68 18.50
CA LEU A 118 5.44 18.25 18.26
C LEU A 118 4.53 17.38 19.13
N THR A 119 4.30 17.77 20.38
CA THR A 119 3.38 17.08 21.28
C THR A 119 1.95 17.16 20.74
N LEU A 120 1.49 18.37 20.39
CA LEU A 120 0.16 18.58 19.79
C LEU A 120 -0.02 17.79 18.48
N GLN A 121 0.97 17.81 17.58
CA GLN A 121 0.94 17.06 16.33
C GLN A 121 0.77 15.56 16.57
N ARG A 122 1.55 14.99 17.49
CA ARG A 122 1.45 13.56 17.83
C ARG A 122 0.13 13.20 18.50
N GLU A 123 -0.42 14.08 19.32
CA GLU A 123 -1.75 13.87 19.91
C GLU A 123 -2.85 13.89 18.84
N ILE A 124 -2.81 14.81 17.88
CA ILE A 124 -3.77 14.85 16.76
C ILE A 124 -3.65 13.56 15.95
N ILE A 125 -2.42 13.15 15.61
CA ILE A 125 -2.17 11.91 14.88
C ILE A 125 -2.76 10.72 15.64
N GLN A 126 -2.46 10.55 16.93
CA GLN A 126 -2.94 9.40 17.72
C GLN A 126 -4.46 9.33 17.88
N LYS A 127 -5.18 10.44 17.72
CA LYS A 127 -6.64 10.49 17.84
C LYS A 127 -7.37 10.07 16.57
N ALA A 128 -6.70 10.00 15.42
CA ALA A 128 -7.36 9.67 14.16
C ALA A 128 -7.79 8.19 14.14
N GLU A 129 -9.06 7.93 13.80
CA GLU A 129 -9.68 6.61 13.98
C GLU A 129 -9.29 5.58 12.91
N ARG A 130 -9.02 6.03 11.68
CA ARG A 130 -8.77 5.17 10.50
C ARG A 130 -7.37 5.36 9.94
N GLY A 131 -7.09 6.58 9.49
CA GLY A 131 -5.81 6.96 8.93
C GLY A 131 -5.70 8.48 8.86
N ILE A 132 -4.49 8.98 8.72
CA ILE A 132 -4.20 10.40 8.64
C ILE A 132 -3.08 10.68 7.65
N VAL A 133 -3.27 11.70 6.81
CA VAL A 133 -2.21 12.26 5.95
C VAL A 133 -1.67 13.53 6.60
N VAL A 134 -0.39 13.51 6.97
CA VAL A 134 0.28 14.60 7.69
C VAL A 134 1.29 15.24 6.76
N GLU A 135 1.17 16.54 6.52
CA GLU A 135 2.12 17.27 5.68
C GLU A 135 3.01 18.24 6.46
N GLY A 136 4.23 18.43 5.95
CA GLY A 136 5.19 19.37 6.52
C GLY A 136 6.56 19.30 5.86
N ARG A 137 7.60 19.47 6.69
CA ARG A 137 9.01 19.53 6.24
C ARG A 137 9.87 18.43 6.86
N ASP A 138 9.52 17.99 8.07
CA ASP A 138 10.22 16.98 8.86
C ASP A 138 9.26 15.92 9.44
N ILE A 139 8.19 15.61 8.71
CA ILE A 139 7.15 14.70 9.16
C ILE A 139 7.69 13.28 9.29
N GLY A 140 8.31 12.76 8.23
CA GLY A 140 8.84 11.41 8.17
C GLY A 140 10.16 11.20 8.92
N THR A 141 10.78 12.27 9.42
CA THR A 141 12.05 12.25 10.15
C THR A 141 11.86 12.51 11.66
N VAL A 142 10.98 13.44 12.05
CA VAL A 142 10.84 13.89 13.44
C VAL A 142 9.44 13.63 14.00
N VAL A 143 8.40 14.06 13.28
CA VAL A 143 7.02 14.02 13.80
C VAL A 143 6.53 12.59 13.95
N THR A 144 6.63 11.81 12.87
CA THR A 144 6.21 10.41 12.77
C THR A 144 7.26 9.58 12.01
N PRO A 145 8.41 9.29 12.65
CA PRO A 145 9.46 8.45 12.06
C PRO A 145 9.02 7.00 11.84
N ASN A 146 7.87 6.59 12.39
CA ASN A 146 7.31 5.26 12.21
C ASN A 146 6.09 5.25 11.27
N ALA A 147 5.86 6.33 10.50
CA ALA A 147 4.81 6.37 9.50
C ALA A 147 4.97 5.23 8.49
N GLN A 148 3.87 4.54 8.18
CA GLN A 148 3.86 3.38 7.28
C GLN A 148 4.17 3.76 5.83
N LEU A 149 3.86 4.99 5.45
CA LEU A 149 4.28 5.56 4.18
C LEU A 149 4.87 6.95 4.39
N LYS A 150 6.12 7.12 3.96
CA LYS A 150 6.79 8.42 3.92
C LYS A 150 7.03 8.79 2.47
N ILE A 151 6.63 9.98 2.09
CA ILE A 151 6.77 10.52 0.75
C ILE A 151 7.55 11.82 0.85
N TYR A 152 8.53 11.96 -0.03
CA TYR A 152 9.18 13.23 -0.29
C TYR A 152 8.78 13.68 -1.69
N LEU A 153 7.86 14.64 -1.75
CA LEU A 153 7.32 15.17 -2.98
C LEU A 153 8.20 16.30 -3.50
N GLN A 154 8.85 16.07 -4.64
CA GLN A 154 9.70 17.06 -5.30
C GLN A 154 9.07 17.52 -6.62
N ALA A 155 9.50 18.70 -7.05
CA ALA A 155 9.29 19.24 -8.39
C ALA A 155 10.41 20.23 -8.68
N ASP A 156 10.78 20.39 -9.94
CA ASP A 156 11.72 21.43 -10.35
C ASP A 156 11.21 22.85 -10.01
N ILE A 157 12.12 23.82 -10.04
CA ILE A 157 11.80 25.19 -9.61
C ILE A 157 10.74 25.83 -10.51
N GLU A 158 10.76 25.54 -11.82
CA GLU A 158 9.83 26.10 -12.79
C GLU A 158 8.40 25.58 -12.60
N ALA A 159 8.23 24.27 -12.43
CA ALA A 159 6.92 23.67 -12.14
C ALA A 159 6.34 24.20 -10.83
N ARG A 160 7.19 24.42 -9.81
CA ARG A 160 6.76 24.99 -8.51
C ARG A 160 6.34 26.44 -8.63
N ALA A 161 7.10 27.26 -9.37
CA ALA A 161 6.75 28.66 -9.64
C ALA A 161 5.42 28.76 -10.40
N ASN A 162 5.27 27.99 -11.49
CA ASN A 162 4.04 27.95 -12.29
C ASN A 162 2.81 27.55 -11.46
N ARG A 163 2.94 26.55 -10.58
CA ARG A 163 1.84 26.15 -9.67
C ARG A 163 1.49 27.25 -8.69
N ARG A 164 2.49 27.93 -8.13
CA ARG A 164 2.29 29.02 -7.17
C ARG A 164 1.62 30.23 -7.81
N GLU A 165 2.01 30.57 -9.03
CA GLU A 165 1.35 31.60 -9.84
C GLU A 165 -0.12 31.25 -10.12
N ASN A 166 -0.42 30.01 -10.52
CA ASN A 166 -1.80 29.58 -10.75
C ASN A 166 -2.65 29.65 -9.48
N GLU A 167 -2.08 29.35 -8.31
CA GLU A 167 -2.75 29.50 -7.01
C GLU A 167 -3.03 30.99 -6.69
N LEU A 168 -2.09 31.89 -6.99
CA LEU A 168 -2.23 33.34 -6.78
C LEU A 168 -3.18 34.01 -7.79
N ASN A 169 -3.17 33.58 -9.05
CA ASN A 169 -4.07 34.09 -10.10
C ASN A 169 -5.54 33.78 -9.81
N SER A 170 -5.82 32.70 -9.08
CA SER A 170 -7.19 32.41 -8.57
C SER A 170 -7.70 33.41 -7.53
N LEU A 171 -6.85 34.36 -7.09
CA LEU A 171 -7.12 35.41 -6.11
C LEU A 171 -7.07 36.84 -6.70
N GLU A 172 -7.12 37.01 -8.03
CA GLU A 172 -7.13 38.32 -8.74
C GLU A 172 -5.93 39.25 -8.41
N ILE A 173 -4.69 38.74 -8.49
CA ILE A 173 -3.46 39.55 -8.30
C ILE A 173 -2.73 39.74 -9.64
N ALA A 174 -2.15 40.94 -9.87
CA ALA A 174 -1.57 41.39 -11.14
C ALA A 174 -0.27 40.66 -11.57
N LEU A 175 0.05 40.74 -12.87
CA LEU A 175 0.75 39.73 -13.67
C LEU A 175 2.23 40.03 -14.02
N ASP A 176 2.98 40.79 -13.21
CA ASP A 176 4.33 41.28 -13.59
C ASP A 176 5.53 40.62 -12.86
N GLU A 177 5.36 39.40 -12.31
CA GLU A 177 6.26 38.85 -11.29
C GLU A 177 6.78 37.40 -11.52
N ARG A 178 6.92 36.94 -12.77
CA ARG A 178 7.39 35.56 -13.03
C ARG A 178 8.80 35.26 -12.48
N THR A 179 9.69 36.24 -12.49
CA THR A 179 11.07 36.08 -12.01
C THR A 179 11.16 36.17 -10.47
N SER A 180 10.29 36.95 -9.81
CA SER A 180 10.34 37.18 -8.35
C SER A 180 9.88 35.96 -7.54
N VAL A 181 8.90 35.20 -8.03
CA VAL A 181 8.32 34.05 -7.31
C VAL A 181 9.30 32.87 -7.24
N ALA A 182 9.99 32.57 -8.34
CA ALA A 182 10.97 31.49 -8.39
C ALA A 182 12.18 31.79 -7.49
N GLU A 183 12.70 33.02 -7.52
CA GLU A 183 13.81 33.47 -6.66
C GLU A 183 13.43 33.46 -5.18
N SER A 184 12.21 33.89 -4.84
CA SER A 184 11.67 33.85 -3.47
C SER A 184 11.54 32.41 -2.94
N LEU A 185 11.05 31.48 -3.77
CA LEU A 185 10.96 30.06 -3.41
C LEU A 185 12.36 29.44 -3.19
N ALA A 186 13.31 29.73 -4.07
CA ALA A 186 14.67 29.22 -3.96
C ALA A 186 15.40 29.76 -2.72
N ALA A 187 15.26 31.05 -2.41
CA ALA A 187 15.85 31.65 -1.22
C ALA A 187 15.27 31.05 0.07
N ARG A 188 13.95 30.81 0.12
CA ARG A 188 13.29 30.16 1.27
C ARG A 188 13.75 28.72 1.45
N ASP A 189 13.84 27.94 0.36
CA ASP A 189 14.33 26.55 0.42
C ASP A 189 15.80 26.45 0.88
N ALA A 190 16.65 27.41 0.49
CA ALA A 190 18.04 27.47 0.95
C ALA A 190 18.14 27.72 2.46
N VAL A 191 17.31 28.62 3.00
CA VAL A 191 17.23 28.87 4.46
C VAL A 191 16.67 27.65 5.19
N ASP A 192 15.62 27.02 4.66
CA ASP A 192 14.95 25.88 5.29
C ASP A 192 15.79 24.59 5.28
N SER A 193 16.67 24.41 4.29
CA SER A 193 17.56 23.23 4.17
C SER A 193 18.84 23.34 4.99
N THR A 194 19.30 24.55 5.31
CA THR A 194 20.58 24.79 6.00
C THR A 194 20.45 25.06 7.51
N ARG A 195 19.22 25.14 8.04
CA ARG A 195 18.98 25.42 9.47
C ARG A 195 19.46 24.28 10.39
N ALA A 196 19.98 24.66 11.56
CA ALA A 196 20.46 23.71 12.58
C ALA A 196 19.33 22.88 13.21
N THR A 197 18.10 23.40 13.27
CA THR A 197 16.92 22.74 13.86
C THR A 197 15.91 22.35 12.79
N SER A 198 15.65 21.03 12.63
CA SER A 198 14.70 20.46 11.66
C SER A 198 14.91 20.87 10.19
N PRO A 199 16.11 20.71 9.61
CA PRO A 199 16.35 21.04 8.20
C PRO A 199 15.39 20.26 7.27
N LEU A 200 15.06 20.84 6.12
CA LEU A 200 14.36 20.13 5.05
C LEU A 200 15.24 18.97 4.55
N LYS A 201 15.09 17.80 5.18
CA LYS A 201 15.86 16.60 4.90
C LYS A 201 14.92 15.45 4.63
N ARG A 202 15.13 14.81 3.47
CA ARG A 202 14.43 13.58 3.10
C ARG A 202 14.72 12.48 4.13
N SER A 203 13.68 11.83 4.64
CA SER A 203 13.84 10.62 5.46
C SER A 203 14.51 9.50 4.64
N PRO A 204 15.44 8.70 5.18
CA PRO A 204 16.13 7.66 4.42
C PRO A 204 15.20 6.61 3.79
N ASP A 205 14.01 6.41 4.32
CA ASP A 205 12.95 5.53 3.81
C ASP A 205 11.79 6.26 3.11
N ALA A 206 11.89 7.58 2.93
CA ALA A 206 10.88 8.30 2.18
C ALA A 206 11.00 7.98 0.68
N LEU A 207 9.89 7.59 0.08
CA LEU A 207 9.78 7.45 -1.37
C LEU A 207 9.87 8.82 -2.02
N LEU A 208 10.78 8.93 -2.98
CA LEU A 208 10.92 10.14 -3.78
C LEU A 208 9.86 10.14 -4.87
N VAL A 209 8.95 11.11 -4.83
CA VAL A 209 7.92 11.31 -5.84
C VAL A 209 8.24 12.58 -6.60
N ASP A 210 8.68 12.43 -7.85
CA ASP A 210 8.88 13.57 -8.73
C ASP A 210 7.58 13.93 -9.44
N SER A 211 7.00 15.04 -9.01
CA SER A 211 5.75 15.56 -9.56
C SER A 211 5.96 16.54 -10.71
N THR A 212 7.18 16.82 -11.17
CA THR A 212 7.48 17.87 -12.15
C THR A 212 6.55 17.85 -13.36
N TYR A 213 6.31 16.65 -13.91
CA TYR A 213 5.46 16.44 -15.09
C TYR A 213 4.16 15.69 -14.77
N LEU A 214 3.76 15.66 -13.49
CA LEU A 214 2.52 15.04 -13.05
C LEU A 214 1.48 16.12 -12.74
N SER A 215 0.26 15.90 -13.21
CA SER A 215 -0.92 16.60 -12.69
C SER A 215 -1.19 16.21 -11.23
N LEU A 216 -2.08 16.96 -10.56
CA LEU A 216 -2.49 16.63 -9.20
C LEU A 216 -3.14 15.24 -9.12
N GLU A 217 -4.03 14.93 -10.06
CA GLU A 217 -4.69 13.62 -10.12
C GLU A 217 -3.68 12.50 -10.36
N GLU A 218 -2.75 12.65 -11.31
CA GLU A 218 -1.70 11.65 -11.55
C GLU A 218 -0.76 11.48 -10.35
N THR A 219 -0.48 12.56 -9.61
CA THR A 219 0.32 12.49 -8.38
C THR A 219 -0.42 11.73 -7.29
N ILE A 220 -1.72 12.00 -7.10
CA ILE A 220 -2.57 11.28 -6.15
C ILE A 220 -2.68 9.81 -6.55
N ASP A 221 -2.93 9.51 -7.83
CA ASP A 221 -3.01 8.14 -8.35
C ASP A 221 -1.71 7.38 -8.16
N TYR A 222 -0.56 8.04 -8.37
CA TYR A 222 0.74 7.41 -8.14
C TYR A 222 0.91 6.99 -6.68
N ILE A 223 0.62 7.90 -5.74
CA ILE A 223 0.69 7.61 -4.31
C ILE A 223 -0.37 6.60 -3.87
N TRP A 224 -1.57 6.68 -4.46
CA TRP A 224 -2.66 5.75 -4.20
C TRP A 224 -2.31 4.32 -4.58
N ASN A 225 -1.65 4.14 -5.73
CA ASN A 225 -1.16 2.83 -6.15
C ASN A 225 -0.15 2.27 -5.14
N ILE A 226 0.78 3.10 -4.66
CA ILE A 226 1.73 2.69 -3.60
C ILE A 226 0.99 2.26 -2.32
N LEU A 227 -0.06 2.99 -1.91
CA LEU A 227 -0.87 2.60 -0.74
C LEU A 227 -1.58 1.26 -0.95
N LYS A 228 -2.17 1.03 -2.13
CA LYS A 228 -2.80 -0.25 -2.50
C LYS A 228 -1.81 -1.40 -2.44
N GLN A 229 -0.63 -1.19 -3.01
CA GLN A 229 0.41 -2.20 -3.13
C GLN A 229 0.99 -2.62 -1.79
N ARG A 230 1.32 -1.63 -0.95
CA ARG A 230 1.73 -1.87 0.43
C ARG A 230 0.59 -2.37 1.33
N SER A 231 -0.60 -2.59 0.77
CA SER A 231 -1.80 -3.03 1.49
C SER A 231 -2.10 -2.14 2.71
N LEU A 232 -1.85 -0.83 2.55
CA LEU A 232 -2.07 0.22 3.55
C LEU A 232 -3.48 0.80 3.48
N LEU A 233 -4.26 0.41 2.46
CA LEU A 233 -5.69 0.67 2.41
C LEU A 233 -6.41 -0.53 3.04
N GLY A 234 -7.32 -0.28 3.96
CA GLY A 234 -8.14 -1.34 4.53
C GLY A 234 -8.93 -2.07 3.44
N LEU A 235 -8.93 -3.41 3.49
CA LEU A 235 -9.79 -4.18 2.61
C LEU A 235 -11.26 -3.96 2.98
N PRO A 236 -12.17 -3.81 2.00
CA PRO A 236 -13.60 -3.83 2.27
C PRO A 236 -14.02 -5.09 3.03
N VAL A 237 -14.87 -4.93 4.05
CA VAL A 237 -15.39 -6.06 4.81
C VAL A 237 -16.81 -6.36 4.37
N VAL A 238 -17.01 -7.58 3.88
CA VAL A 238 -18.32 -8.16 3.57
C VAL A 238 -18.69 -9.10 4.71
N ALA A 239 -19.72 -8.76 5.47
CA ALA A 239 -20.22 -9.63 6.54
C ALA A 239 -21.46 -10.40 6.08
N VAL A 240 -21.45 -11.73 6.25
CA VAL A 240 -22.58 -12.60 5.91
C VAL A 240 -23.41 -12.85 7.16
N VAL A 241 -24.65 -12.38 7.16
CA VAL A 241 -25.60 -12.46 8.28
C VAL A 241 -26.89 -13.16 7.84
N GLY A 242 -27.57 -13.83 8.76
CA GLY A 242 -28.80 -14.56 8.45
C GLY A 242 -29.07 -15.71 9.43
N ARG A 243 -30.30 -16.21 9.45
CA ARG A 243 -30.72 -17.29 10.37
C ARG A 243 -29.88 -18.56 10.23
N PRO A 244 -29.83 -19.44 11.24
CA PRO A 244 -29.23 -20.77 11.07
C PRO A 244 -29.83 -21.51 9.87
N ASN A 245 -29.05 -22.37 9.21
CA ASN A 245 -29.48 -23.26 8.12
C ASN A 245 -29.96 -22.61 6.80
N VAL A 246 -29.87 -21.28 6.65
CA VAL A 246 -30.12 -20.57 5.37
C VAL A 246 -29.02 -20.76 4.32
N GLY A 247 -27.93 -21.46 4.66
CA GLY A 247 -26.80 -21.74 3.76
C GLY A 247 -25.69 -20.69 3.71
N LYS A 248 -25.50 -19.92 4.79
CA LYS A 248 -24.40 -18.92 4.91
C LYS A 248 -23.02 -19.50 4.65
N SER A 249 -22.64 -20.57 5.36
CA SER A 249 -21.31 -21.18 5.22
C SER A 249 -21.10 -21.79 3.84
N THR A 250 -22.16 -22.31 3.21
CA THR A 250 -22.11 -22.77 1.82
C THR A 250 -21.83 -21.61 0.86
N LEU A 251 -22.47 -20.45 1.07
CA LEU A 251 -22.22 -19.24 0.28
C LEU A 251 -20.80 -18.69 0.52
N VAL A 252 -20.34 -18.68 1.77
CA VAL A 252 -18.98 -18.28 2.14
C VAL A 252 -17.94 -19.14 1.43
N ASN A 253 -18.07 -20.47 1.53
CA ASN A 253 -17.18 -21.40 0.85
C ASN A 253 -17.21 -21.24 -0.67
N ARG A 254 -18.39 -20.94 -1.26
CA ARG A 254 -18.52 -20.66 -2.69
C ARG A 254 -17.75 -19.42 -3.12
N ILE A 255 -17.81 -18.35 -2.32
CA ILE A 255 -17.12 -17.09 -2.60
C ILE A 255 -15.60 -17.28 -2.50
N ILE A 256 -15.13 -18.04 -1.49
CA ILE A 256 -13.70 -18.31 -1.27
C ILE A 256 -13.14 -19.25 -2.35
N GLY A 257 -13.88 -20.30 -2.71
CA GLY A 257 -13.45 -21.35 -3.66
C GLY A 257 -13.34 -20.92 -5.13
N GLY A 258 -13.50 -19.63 -5.44
CA GLY A 258 -13.20 -19.06 -6.77
C GLY A 258 -11.71 -19.02 -7.12
N ARG A 259 -10.81 -19.36 -6.17
CA ARG A 259 -9.38 -19.62 -6.37
C ARG A 259 -8.94 -20.81 -5.53
N GLU A 260 -7.89 -21.51 -5.96
CA GLU A 260 -7.31 -22.68 -5.28
C GLU A 260 -6.94 -22.39 -3.82
N ALA A 261 -7.85 -22.69 -2.90
CA ALA A 261 -7.56 -22.94 -1.50
C ALA A 261 -8.16 -24.30 -1.16
N ILE A 262 -7.30 -25.32 -1.08
CA ILE A 262 -7.68 -26.61 -0.52
C ILE A 262 -8.01 -26.37 0.95
N ILE A 263 -9.28 -26.48 1.31
CA ILE A 263 -9.73 -26.58 2.70
C ILE A 263 -10.41 -27.95 2.81
N GLU A 264 -9.78 -28.86 3.55
CA GLU A 264 -10.44 -30.06 4.04
C GLU A 264 -11.53 -29.64 5.03
N ASP A 265 -12.78 -30.00 4.73
CA ASP A 265 -13.88 -29.91 5.68
C ASP A 265 -13.59 -30.82 6.87
N THR A 266 -13.34 -30.23 8.05
CA THR A 266 -13.52 -30.95 9.32
C THR A 266 -14.77 -30.39 10.01
N PRO A 267 -15.90 -31.11 9.98
CA PRO A 267 -17.11 -30.71 10.70
C PRO A 267 -16.83 -30.72 12.21
N GLY A 268 -17.00 -29.57 12.89
CA GLY A 268 -16.91 -29.50 14.35
C GLY A 268 -16.19 -28.29 14.97
N VAL A 269 -15.73 -27.32 14.17
CA VAL A 269 -15.00 -26.13 14.70
C VAL A 269 -15.83 -24.86 14.51
N THR A 270 -16.79 -24.62 15.39
CA THR A 270 -17.36 -23.28 15.57
C THR A 270 -17.15 -22.83 16.99
N ARG A 271 -16.34 -21.78 17.16
CA ARG A 271 -16.56 -20.77 18.21
C ARG A 271 -15.82 -19.44 18.05
N ASP A 272 -14.94 -19.28 17.06
CA ASP A 272 -14.26 -17.99 16.82
C ASP A 272 -14.46 -17.47 15.39
N ARG A 273 -14.60 -16.14 15.29
CA ARG A 273 -14.91 -15.34 14.09
C ARG A 273 -13.88 -15.63 12.98
N VAL A 274 -14.30 -16.28 11.89
CA VAL A 274 -13.40 -16.55 10.77
C VAL A 274 -13.55 -15.47 9.71
N LYS A 275 -12.45 -14.74 9.48
CA LYS A 275 -12.27 -13.79 8.37
C LYS A 275 -11.52 -14.52 7.27
N TYR A 276 -12.03 -14.45 6.05
CA TYR A 276 -11.44 -15.05 4.87
C TYR A 276 -11.08 -13.97 3.86
N ASP A 277 -9.95 -14.12 3.18
CA ASP A 277 -9.60 -13.27 2.05
C ASP A 277 -10.34 -13.76 0.80
N ALA A 278 -10.98 -12.84 0.09
CA ALA A 278 -11.67 -13.10 -1.15
C ALA A 278 -11.22 -12.11 -2.22
N GLU A 279 -11.23 -12.55 -3.48
CA GLU A 279 -10.95 -11.69 -4.63
C GLU A 279 -11.92 -12.01 -5.77
N TRP A 280 -12.50 -10.96 -6.36
CA TRP A 280 -13.34 -11.08 -7.54
C TRP A 280 -13.07 -9.92 -8.49
N ASN A 281 -12.88 -10.20 -9.78
CA ASN A 281 -12.54 -9.21 -10.82
C ASN A 281 -11.39 -8.26 -10.41
N GLY A 282 -10.38 -8.78 -9.72
CA GLY A 282 -9.21 -8.02 -9.25
C GLY A 282 -9.48 -7.15 -8.01
N LYS A 283 -10.71 -7.11 -7.46
CA LYS A 283 -11.02 -6.47 -6.18
C LYS A 283 -10.89 -7.48 -5.04
N LYS A 284 -9.99 -7.20 -4.11
CA LYS A 284 -9.80 -7.95 -2.87
C LYS A 284 -10.70 -7.41 -1.76
N PHE A 285 -11.27 -8.29 -0.97
CA PHE A 285 -12.11 -7.95 0.17
C PHE A 285 -12.03 -9.05 1.24
N THR A 286 -12.36 -8.71 2.48
CA THR A 286 -12.45 -9.66 3.57
C THR A 286 -13.90 -10.12 3.72
N LEU A 287 -14.12 -11.43 3.67
CA LEU A 287 -15.41 -12.06 3.94
C LEU A 287 -15.45 -12.52 5.41
N MET A 288 -16.46 -12.07 6.15
CA MET A 288 -16.66 -12.42 7.55
C MET A 288 -17.90 -13.30 7.69
N ASP A 289 -17.73 -14.56 8.13
CA ASP A 289 -18.86 -15.39 8.54
C ASP A 289 -19.22 -15.05 9.99
N THR A 290 -20.43 -14.52 10.18
CA THR A 290 -20.89 -14.08 11.51
C THR A 290 -21.42 -15.23 12.37
N GLY A 291 -21.43 -16.47 11.85
CA GLY A 291 -22.10 -17.60 12.48
C GLY A 291 -23.63 -17.44 12.41
N GLY A 292 -24.38 -18.52 12.68
CA GLY A 292 -25.82 -18.41 12.84
C GLY A 292 -26.16 -17.60 14.10
N TRP A 293 -27.09 -16.65 14.00
CA TRP A 293 -27.63 -16.02 15.20
C TRP A 293 -28.65 -16.97 15.85
N GLU A 294 -28.49 -17.24 17.14
CA GLU A 294 -29.43 -18.06 17.93
C GLU A 294 -30.42 -17.15 18.67
N PRO A 295 -31.74 -17.35 18.54
CA PRO A 295 -32.70 -16.81 19.49
C PRO A 295 -32.54 -17.56 20.83
N THR A 296 -32.14 -16.87 21.90
CA THR A 296 -32.06 -17.49 23.23
C THR A 296 -33.46 -17.85 23.73
N ALA A 297 -33.61 -19.04 24.31
CA ALA A 297 -34.87 -19.66 24.68
C ALA A 297 -35.64 -19.01 25.85
N GLU A 298 -35.25 -17.83 26.32
CA GLU A 298 -35.89 -17.13 27.45
C GLU A 298 -36.41 -15.74 27.04
N GLY A 299 -37.71 -15.67 26.73
CA GLY A 299 -38.58 -14.48 26.90
C GLY A 299 -38.22 -13.17 26.19
N ILE A 300 -38.84 -12.92 25.02
CA ILE A 300 -39.30 -11.62 24.44
C ILE A 300 -38.36 -10.40 24.56
N ALA A 301 -37.05 -10.60 24.48
CA ALA A 301 -36.12 -9.55 24.07
C ALA A 301 -35.00 -10.18 23.27
N LEU A 302 -35.05 -10.03 21.95
CA LEU A 302 -33.97 -10.41 21.04
C LEU A 302 -32.72 -9.61 21.40
N LYS A 303 -31.88 -10.17 22.26
CA LYS A 303 -30.51 -9.72 22.40
C LYS A 303 -29.76 -10.22 21.18
N ILE A 304 -29.53 -9.30 20.25
CA ILE A 304 -28.50 -9.48 19.21
C ILE A 304 -27.23 -9.94 19.94
N SER A 305 -26.62 -11.03 19.51
CA SER A 305 -25.33 -11.42 20.08
C SER A 305 -24.35 -10.27 19.89
N ASP A 306 -23.48 -10.02 20.87
CA ASP A 306 -22.40 -9.04 20.74
C ASP A 306 -21.57 -9.28 19.45
N ALA A 307 -21.53 -10.54 18.98
CA ALA A 307 -20.92 -10.93 17.72
C ALA A 307 -21.60 -10.29 16.48
N ALA A 308 -22.93 -10.29 16.39
CA ALA A 308 -23.64 -9.69 15.25
C ALA A 308 -23.59 -8.15 15.28
N GLN A 309 -23.65 -7.52 16.45
CA GLN A 309 -23.45 -6.06 16.55
C GLN A 309 -22.03 -5.65 16.16
N SER A 310 -21.00 -6.41 16.60
CA SER A 310 -19.60 -6.19 16.22
C SER A 310 -19.41 -6.35 14.72
N ALA A 311 -19.97 -7.41 14.13
CA ALA A 311 -19.87 -7.67 12.69
C ALA A 311 -20.51 -6.57 11.84
N ILE A 312 -21.67 -6.06 12.27
CA ILE A 312 -22.29 -4.89 11.67
C ILE A 312 -21.32 -3.70 11.79
N GLY A 313 -20.77 -3.39 12.96
CA GLY A 313 -19.83 -2.26 13.11
C GLY A 313 -18.58 -2.32 12.23
N GLU A 314 -18.05 -3.52 11.99
CA GLU A 314 -16.85 -3.76 11.19
C GLU A 314 -17.12 -3.85 9.67
N ALA A 315 -18.37 -4.08 9.25
CA ALA A 315 -18.72 -4.28 7.85
C ALA A 315 -18.77 -2.97 7.06
N ASP A 316 -18.36 -3.06 5.79
CA ASP A 316 -18.66 -2.05 4.76
C ASP A 316 -19.89 -2.44 3.95
N LEU A 317 -20.18 -3.74 3.85
CA LEU A 317 -21.35 -4.31 3.19
C LEU A 317 -21.87 -5.52 3.98
N LEU A 318 -23.19 -5.60 4.16
CA LEU A 318 -23.85 -6.72 4.83
C LEU A 318 -24.64 -7.57 3.82
N LEU A 319 -24.37 -8.87 3.77
CA LEU A 319 -25.17 -9.84 3.02
C LEU A 319 -26.17 -10.48 3.97
N PHE A 320 -27.45 -10.12 3.84
CA PHE A 320 -28.51 -10.74 4.60
C PHE A 320 -29.09 -11.93 3.84
N VAL A 321 -28.73 -13.14 4.28
CA VAL A 321 -29.08 -14.40 3.62
C VAL A 321 -30.37 -14.98 4.19
N VAL A 322 -31.32 -15.25 3.30
CA VAL A 322 -32.60 -15.88 3.58
C VAL A 322 -32.75 -17.12 2.69
N ASP A 323 -33.43 -18.14 3.20
CA ASP A 323 -33.80 -19.33 2.44
C ASP A 323 -35.05 -19.05 1.61
N ALA A 324 -34.93 -19.16 0.27
CA ALA A 324 -36.02 -18.89 -0.67
C ALA A 324 -37.25 -19.80 -0.47
N HIS A 325 -37.05 -21.05 -0.07
CA HIS A 325 -38.13 -22.02 0.14
C HIS A 325 -38.92 -21.76 1.42
N VAL A 326 -38.26 -21.21 2.44
CA VAL A 326 -38.87 -20.92 3.75
C VAL A 326 -39.53 -19.54 3.77
N GLY A 327 -39.01 -18.59 2.98
CA GLY A 327 -39.48 -17.21 2.96
C GLY A 327 -39.12 -16.41 4.23
N ALA A 328 -39.66 -15.19 4.31
CA ALA A 328 -39.47 -14.31 5.45
C ALA A 328 -40.22 -14.83 6.69
N GLN A 329 -39.54 -14.90 7.84
CA GLN A 329 -40.14 -15.31 9.11
C GLN A 329 -40.26 -14.11 10.07
N SER A 330 -41.10 -14.23 11.10
CA SER A 330 -41.31 -13.17 12.11
C SER A 330 -40.01 -12.75 12.80
N GLU A 331 -39.08 -13.68 12.95
CA GLU A 331 -37.78 -13.49 13.59
C GLU A 331 -36.85 -12.62 12.71
N ASP A 332 -37.05 -12.62 11.38
CA ASP A 332 -36.28 -11.78 10.44
C ASP A 332 -36.66 -10.29 10.58
N ALA A 333 -37.89 -9.98 10.99
CA ALA A 333 -38.40 -8.60 11.05
C ALA A 333 -37.64 -7.71 12.05
N GLU A 334 -37.23 -8.25 13.18
CA GLU A 334 -36.43 -7.51 14.16
C GLU A 334 -35.00 -7.26 13.65
N LEU A 335 -34.38 -8.27 13.03
CA LEU A 335 -33.06 -8.13 12.42
C LEU A 335 -33.06 -7.09 11.29
N VAL A 336 -34.10 -7.08 10.45
CA VAL A 336 -34.30 -6.06 9.41
C VAL A 336 -34.35 -4.65 10.01
N ASN A 337 -35.01 -4.47 11.15
CA ASN A 337 -35.06 -3.17 11.82
C ASN A 337 -33.69 -2.72 12.33
N ILE A 338 -32.87 -3.64 12.82
CA ILE A 338 -31.49 -3.37 13.25
C ILE A 338 -30.62 -3.01 12.06
N LEU A 339 -30.68 -3.80 10.99
CA LEU A 339 -29.95 -3.59 9.75
C LEU A 339 -30.28 -2.21 9.15
N ARG A 340 -31.55 -1.83 9.11
CA ARG A 340 -31.99 -0.48 8.67
C ARG A 340 -31.41 0.66 9.51
N LYS A 341 -31.29 0.46 10.84
CA LYS A 341 -30.73 1.48 11.75
C LYS A 341 -29.20 1.58 11.66
N SER A 342 -28.52 0.55 11.14
CA SER A 342 -27.06 0.49 11.11
C SER A 342 -26.41 1.51 10.16
N LYS A 343 -27.16 2.05 9.19
CA LYS A 343 -26.68 2.92 8.10
C LYS A 343 -25.62 2.29 7.17
N ILE A 344 -25.42 0.97 7.28
CA ILE A 344 -24.54 0.20 6.41
C ILE A 344 -25.36 -0.30 5.23
N ASP A 345 -24.74 -0.43 4.07
CA ASP A 345 -25.38 -1.00 2.89
C ASP A 345 -25.69 -2.49 3.11
N VAL A 346 -26.89 -2.92 2.74
CA VAL A 346 -27.41 -4.27 2.98
C VAL A 346 -27.91 -4.84 1.67
N MET A 347 -27.43 -6.04 1.31
CA MET A 347 -27.91 -6.82 0.18
C MET A 347 -28.72 -8.01 0.67
N LEU A 348 -29.95 -8.14 0.17
CA LEU A 348 -30.81 -9.29 0.45
C LEU A 348 -30.44 -10.44 -0.50
N ILE A 349 -30.03 -11.57 0.07
CA ILE A 349 -29.62 -12.76 -0.67
C ILE A 349 -30.64 -13.87 -0.45
N ALA A 350 -31.32 -14.27 -1.52
CA ALA A 350 -32.26 -15.38 -1.53
C ALA A 350 -31.52 -16.65 -1.98
N ASN A 351 -31.13 -17.48 -1.02
CA ASN A 351 -30.36 -18.70 -1.26
C ASN A 351 -31.26 -19.91 -1.49
N LYS A 352 -30.70 -20.99 -2.06
CA LYS A 352 -31.38 -22.24 -2.45
C LYS A 352 -32.36 -22.09 -3.62
N VAL A 353 -32.12 -21.12 -4.50
CA VAL A 353 -32.87 -20.96 -5.75
C VAL A 353 -32.25 -21.85 -6.82
N ASP A 354 -32.74 -23.09 -6.90
CA ASP A 354 -32.16 -24.13 -7.76
C ASP A 354 -32.79 -24.17 -9.17
N SER A 355 -33.99 -23.61 -9.34
CA SER A 355 -34.75 -23.58 -10.59
C SER A 355 -35.44 -22.23 -10.84
N GLU A 356 -35.92 -22.00 -12.07
CA GLU A 356 -36.74 -20.82 -12.42
C GLU A 356 -38.05 -20.74 -11.63
N ARG A 357 -38.58 -21.88 -11.20
CA ARG A 357 -39.78 -21.91 -10.35
C ARG A 357 -39.48 -21.39 -8.95
N ASP A 358 -38.34 -21.78 -8.38
CA ASP A 358 -37.91 -21.26 -7.08
C ASP A 358 -37.67 -19.76 -7.14
N GLU A 359 -37.22 -19.25 -8.29
CA GLU A 359 -37.00 -17.83 -8.56
C GLU A 359 -38.32 -17.04 -8.51
N LEU A 360 -39.37 -17.59 -9.16
CA LEU A 360 -40.73 -17.04 -9.10
C LEU A 360 -41.25 -16.95 -7.66
N ASP A 361 -41.07 -18.01 -6.87
CA ASP A 361 -41.52 -18.05 -5.47
C ASP A 361 -40.70 -17.11 -4.58
N ALA A 362 -39.40 -16.93 -4.88
CA ALA A 362 -38.50 -16.07 -4.13
C ALA A 362 -38.78 -14.56 -4.30
N HIS A 363 -39.51 -14.14 -5.34
CA HIS A 363 -39.90 -12.73 -5.50
C HIS A 363 -40.73 -12.17 -4.34
N GLN A 364 -41.40 -13.02 -3.56
CA GLN A 364 -42.13 -12.60 -2.35
C GLN A 364 -41.23 -11.94 -1.29
N LEU A 365 -39.91 -12.20 -1.35
CA LEU A 365 -38.92 -11.64 -0.42
C LEU A 365 -38.73 -10.13 -0.56
N TRP A 366 -39.22 -9.52 -1.65
CA TRP A 366 -39.25 -8.06 -1.80
C TRP A 366 -39.98 -7.37 -0.65
N ASN A 367 -40.98 -8.06 -0.07
CA ASN A 367 -41.78 -7.56 1.05
C ASN A 367 -40.96 -7.37 2.35
N ILE A 368 -39.76 -7.95 2.45
CA ILE A 368 -38.83 -7.71 3.58
C ILE A 368 -38.41 -6.22 3.62
N GLY A 369 -38.41 -5.54 2.47
CA GLY A 369 -38.11 -4.11 2.36
C GLY A 369 -36.64 -3.79 2.63
N LEU A 370 -35.74 -4.65 2.15
CA LEU A 370 -34.29 -4.43 2.10
C LEU A 370 -33.78 -4.25 0.65
N GLY A 371 -34.69 -4.00 -0.30
CA GLY A 371 -34.38 -3.85 -1.72
C GLY A 371 -34.62 -5.11 -2.54
N GLU A 372 -34.06 -5.15 -3.76
CA GLU A 372 -34.13 -6.30 -4.67
C GLU A 372 -33.45 -7.53 -4.04
N PRO A 373 -34.13 -8.69 -3.92
CA PRO A 373 -33.49 -9.95 -3.56
C PRO A 373 -32.60 -10.45 -4.70
N HIS A 374 -31.41 -10.91 -4.35
CA HIS A 374 -30.49 -11.55 -5.28
C HIS A 374 -30.58 -13.07 -5.13
N PHE A 375 -31.04 -13.73 -6.20
CA PHE A 375 -31.28 -15.16 -6.22
C PHE A 375 -29.98 -15.94 -6.46
N VAL A 376 -29.67 -16.87 -5.57
CA VAL A 376 -28.49 -17.73 -5.68
C VAL A 376 -28.79 -19.16 -5.25
N SER A 377 -28.06 -20.10 -5.84
CA SER A 377 -27.88 -21.43 -5.28
C SER A 377 -26.42 -21.57 -4.90
N ALA A 378 -26.08 -21.39 -3.62
CA ALA A 378 -24.70 -21.55 -3.16
C ALA A 378 -24.19 -22.99 -3.37
N ALA A 379 -25.07 -23.99 -3.22
CA ALA A 379 -24.75 -25.39 -3.41
C ALA A 379 -24.45 -25.73 -4.88
N HIS A 380 -25.26 -25.23 -5.82
CA HIS A 380 -25.15 -25.55 -7.24
C HIS A 380 -24.42 -24.48 -8.08
N GLY A 381 -24.06 -23.34 -7.49
CA GLY A 381 -23.32 -22.25 -8.13
C GLY A 381 -24.15 -21.28 -8.99
N ARG A 382 -25.48 -21.49 -9.11
CA ARG A 382 -26.37 -20.60 -9.89
C ARG A 382 -26.39 -19.20 -9.29
N GLY A 383 -26.27 -18.16 -10.12
CA GLY A 383 -26.34 -16.74 -9.74
C GLY A 383 -25.17 -16.22 -8.88
N SER A 384 -24.18 -17.06 -8.56
CA SER A 384 -23.09 -16.67 -7.65
C SER A 384 -22.13 -15.64 -8.28
N GLY A 385 -21.89 -15.73 -9.60
CA GLY A 385 -21.07 -14.77 -10.35
C GLY A 385 -21.73 -13.39 -10.41
N ASP A 386 -23.00 -13.33 -10.80
CA ASP A 386 -23.77 -12.08 -10.86
C ASP A 386 -23.88 -11.42 -9.47
N LEU A 387 -24.03 -12.23 -8.41
CA LEU A 387 -23.98 -11.74 -7.03
C LEU A 387 -22.61 -11.12 -6.72
N LEU A 388 -21.52 -11.79 -7.06
CA LEU A 388 -20.16 -11.29 -6.82
C LEU A 388 -19.88 -9.99 -7.58
N ASP A 389 -20.37 -9.86 -8.82
CA ASP A 389 -20.30 -8.61 -9.58
C ASP A 389 -21.02 -7.46 -8.86
N LYS A 390 -22.25 -7.70 -8.38
CA LYS A 390 -23.01 -6.72 -7.59
C LYS A 390 -22.34 -6.39 -6.24
N ILE A 391 -21.72 -7.37 -5.59
CA ILE A 391 -20.96 -7.16 -4.35
C ILE A 391 -19.81 -6.19 -4.64
N VAL A 392 -18.92 -6.52 -5.58
CA VAL A 392 -17.72 -5.71 -5.83
C VAL A 392 -18.03 -4.30 -6.35
N GLU A 393 -19.18 -4.10 -7.00
CA GLU A 393 -19.66 -2.77 -7.43
C GLU A 393 -19.99 -1.87 -6.23
N ARG A 394 -20.56 -2.43 -5.16
CA ARG A 394 -20.96 -1.68 -3.96
C ARG A 394 -19.87 -1.49 -2.92
N LEU A 395 -18.76 -2.22 -3.02
CA LEU A 395 -17.65 -2.09 -2.06
C LEU A 395 -16.93 -0.75 -2.22
N PRO A 396 -16.61 -0.07 -1.09
CA PRO A 396 -15.77 1.12 -1.13
C PRO A 396 -14.34 0.78 -1.61
N GLU A 397 -13.60 1.77 -2.12
CA GLU A 397 -12.18 1.56 -2.46
C GLU A 397 -11.29 1.32 -1.23
N VAL A 398 -11.68 1.89 -0.08
CA VAL A 398 -11.00 1.72 1.22
C VAL A 398 -12.03 1.27 2.24
N GLY A 399 -11.84 0.06 2.74
CA GLY A 399 -12.70 -0.55 3.74
C GLY A 399 -12.23 -0.39 5.17
N ARG A 400 -13.01 -0.96 6.08
CA ARG A 400 -12.74 -1.06 7.53
C ARG A 400 -11.95 -2.31 7.92
N GLY A 401 -11.60 -3.16 6.95
CA GLY A 401 -10.98 -4.44 7.18
C GLY A 401 -9.52 -4.35 7.57
N ARG A 402 -8.88 -5.52 7.66
CA ARG A 402 -7.49 -5.60 8.07
C ARG A 402 -6.63 -4.73 7.15
N ILE A 403 -5.81 -3.90 7.77
CA ILE A 403 -4.75 -3.17 7.10
C ILE A 403 -3.46 -3.94 7.35
N SER A 404 -2.61 -4.08 6.33
CA SER A 404 -1.27 -4.62 6.53
C SER A 404 -0.50 -3.74 7.52
N ASP A 405 0.42 -4.32 8.28
CA ASP A 405 1.31 -3.54 9.14
C ASP A 405 2.28 -2.64 8.37
N GLY A 406 2.29 -2.76 7.03
CA GLY A 406 3.02 -1.89 6.12
C GLY A 406 4.50 -2.24 5.99
N PHE A 407 4.95 -3.31 6.64
CA PHE A 407 6.34 -3.74 6.53
C PHE A 407 6.57 -4.42 5.19
N ARG A 408 7.67 -3.99 4.55
CA ARG A 408 8.14 -4.53 3.27
C ARG A 408 8.49 -6.00 3.41
N LYS A 409 8.14 -6.80 2.41
CA LYS A 409 8.25 -8.28 2.46
C LYS A 409 9.47 -8.76 1.68
N ILE A 410 10.32 -9.54 2.34
CA ILE A 410 11.53 -10.15 1.77
C ILE A 410 11.41 -11.68 1.89
N ALA A 411 11.68 -12.40 0.80
CA ALA A 411 11.90 -13.85 0.86
C ALA A 411 13.38 -14.16 0.61
N ILE A 412 14.01 -14.92 1.52
CA ILE A 412 15.36 -15.47 1.30
C ILE A 412 15.22 -16.90 0.77
N VAL A 413 15.51 -17.09 -0.52
CA VAL A 413 15.35 -18.36 -1.22
C VAL A 413 16.69 -18.89 -1.73
N GLY A 414 16.73 -20.18 -2.06
CA GLY A 414 17.94 -20.85 -2.54
C GLY A 414 18.01 -22.29 -2.06
N ARG A 415 18.91 -23.08 -2.66
CA ARG A 415 19.10 -24.50 -2.32
C ARG A 415 19.48 -24.76 -0.87
N PRO A 416 19.31 -25.99 -0.35
CA PRO A 416 19.86 -26.37 0.95
C PRO A 416 21.37 -26.01 1.06
N ASN A 417 21.81 -25.62 2.26
CA ASN A 417 23.24 -25.38 2.58
C ASN A 417 23.97 -24.22 1.86
N VAL A 418 23.26 -23.41 1.06
CA VAL A 418 23.83 -22.18 0.44
C VAL A 418 24.08 -21.04 1.45
N GLY A 419 23.60 -21.18 2.69
CA GLY A 419 23.82 -20.22 3.78
C GLY A 419 22.67 -19.26 4.08
N LYS A 420 21.43 -19.59 3.69
CA LYS A 420 20.22 -18.80 4.01
C LYS A 420 20.05 -18.52 5.50
N SER A 421 20.18 -19.54 6.35
CA SER A 421 20.01 -19.41 7.81
C SER A 421 21.11 -18.56 8.42
N SER A 422 22.34 -18.68 7.92
CA SER A 422 23.45 -17.81 8.31
C SER A 422 23.14 -16.36 7.95
N LEU A 423 22.65 -16.10 6.73
CA LEU A 423 22.29 -14.75 6.27
C LEU A 423 21.15 -14.14 7.10
N LEU A 424 20.10 -14.91 7.38
CA LEU A 424 18.99 -14.49 8.24
C LEU A 424 19.48 -14.16 9.67
N ASN A 425 20.34 -15.01 10.24
CA ASN A 425 20.93 -14.77 11.56
C ASN A 425 21.86 -13.55 11.57
N THR A 426 22.58 -13.29 10.48
CA THR A 426 23.38 -12.07 10.33
C THR A 426 22.50 -10.83 10.42
N PHE A 427 21.30 -10.85 9.80
CA PHE A 427 20.33 -9.77 9.91
C PHE A 427 19.71 -9.67 11.31
N ALA A 428 19.27 -10.79 11.87
CA ALA A 428 18.65 -10.85 13.19
C ALA A 428 19.64 -10.50 14.33
N GLY A 429 20.93 -10.83 14.19
CA GLY A 429 21.96 -10.57 15.20
C GLY A 429 22.47 -9.13 15.23
N SER A 430 22.21 -8.34 14.19
CA SER A 430 22.40 -6.88 14.18
C SER A 430 21.14 -6.10 14.58
N ALA A 431 20.02 -6.80 14.79
CA ALA A 431 18.68 -6.25 14.95
C ALA A 431 18.10 -6.57 16.32
N ARG A 432 17.18 -5.75 16.84
CA ARG A 432 16.28 -6.18 17.92
C ARG A 432 15.14 -6.96 17.27
N ALA A 433 15.00 -8.24 17.57
CA ALA A 433 13.80 -8.98 17.19
C ALA A 433 12.60 -8.40 17.94
N LEU A 434 11.64 -7.82 17.22
CA LEU A 434 10.36 -7.41 17.77
C LEU A 434 9.45 -8.63 17.75
N VAL A 435 9.15 -9.18 18.93
CA VAL A 435 8.13 -10.22 19.07
C VAL A 435 6.76 -9.55 18.94
N ASP A 436 5.95 -10.00 17.99
CA ASP A 436 4.54 -9.63 17.93
C ASP A 436 3.75 -10.60 18.83
N ASP A 437 3.51 -10.21 20.08
CA ASP A 437 2.70 -10.95 21.06
C ASP A 437 1.19 -10.67 20.88
N ALA A 438 0.70 -10.54 19.64
CA ALA A 438 -0.73 -10.39 19.37
C ALA A 438 -1.40 -11.77 19.15
N GLU A 439 -1.98 -12.32 20.22
CA GLU A 439 -2.97 -13.40 20.13
C GLU A 439 -4.16 -12.96 19.25
N GLY A 440 -4.50 -13.74 18.22
CA GLY A 440 -5.79 -13.61 17.53
C GLY A 440 -5.77 -13.12 16.07
N THR A 441 -4.63 -13.06 15.39
CA THR A 441 -4.65 -13.09 13.91
C THR A 441 -4.74 -14.54 13.46
N THR A 442 -5.49 -14.80 12.40
CA THR A 442 -5.41 -16.07 11.67
C THR A 442 -3.98 -16.15 11.15
N ARG A 443 -3.13 -16.76 11.98
CA ARG A 443 -1.70 -16.93 11.76
C ARG A 443 -1.53 -17.60 10.41
N ASP A 444 -0.93 -16.90 9.45
CA ASP A 444 0.07 -17.58 8.62
C ASP A 444 1.23 -17.83 9.59
N PRO A 445 1.36 -19.05 10.13
CA PRO A 445 2.44 -19.32 11.05
C PRO A 445 3.71 -19.23 10.20
N ILE A 446 4.71 -18.43 10.61
CA ILE A 446 6.14 -18.50 10.24
C ILE A 446 6.82 -17.19 9.71
N ASP A 447 6.15 -16.04 9.60
CA ASP A 447 6.85 -14.78 9.22
C ASP A 447 7.55 -14.10 10.42
N GLU A 448 8.72 -13.48 10.20
CA GLU A 448 9.49 -12.75 11.23
C GLU A 448 9.67 -11.26 10.88
N LEU A 449 9.51 -10.38 11.88
CA LEU A 449 9.82 -8.96 11.76
C LEU A 449 11.24 -8.68 12.26
N ILE A 450 12.09 -8.11 11.41
CA ILE A 450 13.49 -7.83 11.71
C ILE A 450 13.79 -6.36 11.40
N ASP A 451 14.31 -5.62 12.38
CA ASP A 451 14.80 -4.25 12.22
C ASP A 451 16.23 -4.25 11.65
N VAL A 452 16.40 -3.80 10.41
CA VAL A 452 17.71 -3.65 9.79
C VAL A 452 17.96 -2.17 9.49
N ASP A 453 19.00 -1.61 10.11
CA ASP A 453 19.41 -0.21 9.98
C ASP A 453 18.28 0.81 10.28
N GLY A 454 17.43 0.51 11.28
CA GLY A 454 16.32 1.37 11.69
C GLY A 454 15.06 1.24 10.83
N LYS A 455 15.02 0.24 9.93
CA LYS A 455 13.84 -0.10 9.12
C LYS A 455 13.40 -1.52 9.45
N THR A 456 12.12 -1.70 9.77
CA THR A 456 11.56 -3.02 10.03
C THR A 456 11.10 -3.68 8.73
N TRP A 457 11.57 -4.91 8.50
CA TRP A 457 11.25 -5.73 7.34
C TRP A 457 10.55 -7.01 7.79
N ARG A 458 9.62 -7.51 6.98
CA ARG A 458 8.99 -8.81 7.18
C ARG A 458 9.69 -9.85 6.32
N PHE A 459 10.28 -10.85 6.97
CA PHE A 459 10.88 -12.00 6.31
C PHE A 459 9.87 -13.12 6.21
N ILE A 460 9.60 -13.56 4.98
CA ILE A 460 8.59 -14.58 4.67
C ILE A 460 9.18 -15.99 4.80
N ASP A 461 8.42 -16.90 5.42
CA ASP A 461 8.74 -18.34 5.60
C ASP A 461 10.10 -18.63 6.31
N THR A 462 10.40 -17.94 7.43
CA THR A 462 11.71 -18.09 8.12
C THR A 462 11.87 -19.40 8.90
N ALA A 463 10.80 -20.04 9.37
CA ALA A 463 10.89 -21.33 10.04
C ALA A 463 11.21 -22.48 9.09
N GLY A 464 10.95 -22.34 7.78
CA GLY A 464 11.53 -23.24 6.77
C GLY A 464 13.07 -23.14 6.72
N ILE A 465 13.61 -21.94 6.95
CA ILE A 465 15.05 -21.66 7.04
C ILE A 465 15.63 -22.17 8.37
N ARG A 466 14.91 -22.03 9.49
CA ARG A 466 15.36 -22.49 10.83
C ARG A 466 15.22 -24.00 11.05
N ARG A 467 14.13 -24.65 10.60
CA ARG A 467 13.95 -26.12 10.74
C ARG A 467 15.02 -26.91 9.99
N ARG A 468 15.45 -26.44 8.80
CA ARG A 468 16.52 -27.08 8.02
C ARG A 468 17.91 -26.96 8.65
N ALA A 469 18.10 -26.08 9.64
CA ALA A 469 19.33 -26.06 10.43
C ALA A 469 19.42 -27.25 11.41
N HIS A 470 18.28 -27.92 11.71
CA HIS A 470 18.22 -28.97 12.72
C HIS A 470 17.66 -30.33 12.22
N GLN A 471 16.89 -30.40 11.13
CA GLN A 471 16.41 -31.67 10.55
C GLN A 471 16.30 -31.60 9.02
N ALA A 472 16.90 -32.59 8.34
CA ALA A 472 16.96 -32.71 6.88
C ALA A 472 15.95 -33.73 6.31
N SER A 473 14.74 -33.84 6.88
CA SER A 473 13.75 -34.85 6.49
C SER A 473 12.38 -34.24 6.21
N GLY A 474 12.26 -33.58 5.06
CA GLY A 474 10.98 -33.28 4.43
C GLY A 474 11.07 -33.67 2.95
N THR A 475 9.99 -34.20 2.37
CA THR A 475 9.99 -34.58 0.95
C THR A 475 10.18 -33.37 0.04
N ASP A 476 10.98 -33.52 -1.03
CA ASP A 476 11.36 -32.44 -1.95
C ASP A 476 10.16 -31.69 -2.57
N TYR A 477 9.02 -32.37 -2.68
CA TYR A 477 7.77 -31.78 -3.16
C TYR A 477 7.27 -30.62 -2.28
N TYR A 478 7.21 -30.80 -0.95
CA TYR A 478 6.78 -29.73 -0.05
C TYR A 478 7.80 -28.60 0.07
N ALA A 479 9.08 -28.86 -0.23
CA ALA A 479 10.11 -27.84 -0.29
C ALA A 479 9.92 -26.87 -1.47
N ALA A 480 9.53 -27.41 -2.64
CA ALA A 480 9.26 -26.62 -3.83
C ALA A 480 8.02 -25.75 -3.66
N LEU A 481 6.88 -26.33 -3.22
CA LEU A 481 5.63 -25.61 -3.01
C LEU A 481 5.74 -24.49 -1.97
N ARG A 482 6.55 -24.69 -0.92
CA ARG A 482 6.86 -23.61 0.05
C ARG A 482 7.66 -22.48 -0.56
N THR A 483 8.66 -22.81 -1.39
CA THR A 483 9.47 -21.80 -2.06
C THR A 483 8.63 -20.96 -3.01
N GLU A 484 7.73 -21.61 -3.75
CA GLU A 484 6.74 -20.96 -4.62
C GLU A 484 5.85 -19.99 -3.84
N ARG A 485 5.18 -20.48 -2.78
CA ARG A 485 4.35 -19.62 -1.90
C ARG A 485 5.12 -18.46 -1.29
N ALA A 486 6.38 -18.68 -0.88
CA ALA A 486 7.22 -17.62 -0.32
C ALA A 486 7.55 -16.55 -1.37
N ILE A 487 7.79 -16.94 -2.62
CA ILE A 487 8.01 -16.02 -3.74
C ILE A 487 6.73 -15.25 -4.07
N GLU A 488 5.58 -15.92 -4.15
CA GLU A 488 4.31 -15.28 -4.47
C GLU A 488 3.90 -14.23 -3.43
N ASN A 489 4.16 -14.50 -2.15
CA ASN A 489 3.77 -13.66 -1.03
C ASN A 489 4.79 -12.58 -0.65
N THR A 490 5.88 -12.43 -1.40
CA THR A 490 6.91 -11.42 -1.16
C THR A 490 6.89 -10.29 -2.19
N GLU A 491 7.61 -9.21 -1.90
CA GLU A 491 7.84 -8.10 -2.85
C GLU A 491 9.20 -8.27 -3.54
N VAL A 492 10.22 -8.66 -2.75
CA VAL A 492 11.59 -8.89 -3.22
C VAL A 492 12.09 -10.28 -2.83
N VAL A 493 12.64 -10.96 -3.82
CA VAL A 493 13.29 -12.25 -3.68
C VAL A 493 14.80 -12.03 -3.58
N VAL A 494 15.39 -12.49 -2.49
CA VAL A 494 16.84 -12.58 -2.30
C VAL A 494 17.26 -14.01 -2.61
N ALA A 495 17.73 -14.24 -3.83
CA ALA A 495 18.17 -15.55 -4.30
C ALA A 495 19.62 -15.80 -3.88
N VAL A 496 19.83 -16.69 -2.90
CA VAL A 496 21.15 -17.00 -2.35
C VAL A 496 21.75 -18.21 -3.07
N LEU A 497 22.88 -17.98 -3.75
CA LEU A 497 23.67 -18.98 -4.42
C LEU A 497 24.98 -19.20 -3.65
N ASP A 498 25.47 -20.43 -3.70
CA ASP A 498 26.79 -20.76 -3.18
C ASP A 498 27.83 -20.56 -4.29
N ALA A 499 28.71 -19.57 -4.12
CA ALA A 499 29.70 -19.22 -5.14
C ALA A 499 30.78 -20.31 -5.33
N THR A 500 30.96 -21.19 -4.34
CA THR A 500 32.03 -22.20 -4.33
C THR A 500 31.73 -23.41 -5.22
N VAL A 501 30.47 -23.58 -5.64
CA VAL A 501 30.04 -24.71 -6.47
C VAL A 501 29.38 -24.21 -7.76
N PRO A 502 29.36 -25.01 -8.83
CA PRO A 502 28.64 -24.66 -10.06
C PRO A 502 27.15 -24.40 -9.81
N MET A 503 26.58 -23.45 -10.55
CA MET A 503 25.14 -23.21 -10.54
C MET A 503 24.39 -24.47 -10.98
N THR A 504 23.35 -24.83 -10.23
CA THR A 504 22.53 -26.01 -10.51
C THR A 504 21.20 -25.63 -11.16
N GLU A 505 20.50 -26.60 -11.75
CA GLU A 505 19.15 -26.40 -12.30
C GLU A 505 18.16 -25.86 -11.27
N GLN A 506 18.29 -26.25 -10.01
CA GLN A 506 17.43 -25.73 -8.94
C GLN A 506 17.69 -24.25 -8.63
N ASP A 507 18.93 -23.77 -8.78
CA ASP A 507 19.24 -22.34 -8.63
C ASP A 507 18.56 -21.53 -9.75
N LEU A 508 18.68 -22.02 -10.99
CA LEU A 508 18.08 -21.38 -12.16
C LEU A 508 16.55 -21.38 -12.07
N ARG A 509 15.95 -22.50 -11.65
CA ARG A 509 14.50 -22.60 -11.46
C ARG A 509 13.97 -21.58 -10.45
N ILE A 510 14.66 -21.38 -9.32
CA ILE A 510 14.26 -20.39 -8.30
C ILE A 510 14.30 -18.97 -8.88
N ILE A 511 15.33 -18.66 -9.67
CA ILE A 511 15.48 -17.36 -10.35
C ILE A 511 14.36 -17.15 -11.37
N SER A 512 14.08 -18.14 -12.22
CA SER A 512 12.99 -18.08 -13.20
C SER A 512 11.63 -17.91 -12.53
N MET A 513 11.36 -18.64 -11.43
CA MET A 513 10.12 -18.48 -10.66
C MET A 513 9.93 -17.06 -10.13
N ALA A 514 11.00 -16.42 -9.64
CA ALA A 514 10.94 -15.03 -9.18
C ALA A 514 10.64 -14.04 -10.31
N GLU A 515 11.27 -14.23 -11.48
CA GLU A 515 11.03 -13.42 -12.69
C GLU A 515 9.60 -13.58 -13.22
N GLU A 516 9.13 -14.82 -13.37
CA GLU A 516 7.78 -15.15 -13.85
C GLU A 516 6.70 -14.58 -12.91
N SER A 517 6.93 -14.71 -11.61
CA SER A 517 6.09 -14.12 -10.56
C SER A 517 6.12 -12.57 -10.57
N GLY A 518 7.02 -11.97 -11.34
CA GLY A 518 7.15 -10.54 -11.51
C GLY A 518 7.67 -9.83 -10.27
N LYS A 519 8.45 -10.51 -9.42
CA LYS A 519 8.99 -9.97 -8.17
C LYS A 519 10.31 -9.24 -8.41
N ALA A 520 10.63 -8.29 -7.53
CA ALA A 520 11.98 -7.74 -7.51
C ALA A 520 12.98 -8.84 -7.15
N LEU A 521 14.18 -8.79 -7.74
CA LEU A 521 15.19 -9.85 -7.59
C LEU A 521 16.56 -9.25 -7.25
N VAL A 522 17.16 -9.79 -6.20
CA VAL A 522 18.57 -9.59 -5.85
C VAL A 522 19.25 -10.95 -5.77
N ILE A 523 20.37 -11.10 -6.47
CA ILE A 523 21.14 -12.35 -6.50
C ILE A 523 22.33 -12.22 -5.57
N VAL A 524 22.42 -13.11 -4.59
CA VAL A 524 23.48 -13.12 -3.59
C VAL A 524 24.44 -14.26 -3.87
N MET A 525 25.70 -13.94 -4.16
CA MET A 525 26.80 -14.90 -4.25
C MET A 525 27.45 -15.03 -2.87
N ASN A 526 26.99 -16.03 -2.11
CA ASN A 526 27.45 -16.28 -0.74
C ASN A 526 28.69 -17.17 -0.71
N LYS A 527 29.37 -17.21 0.45
CA LYS A 527 30.64 -17.92 0.70
C LYS A 527 31.80 -17.37 -0.14
N TRP A 528 31.76 -16.07 -0.43
CA TRP A 528 32.80 -15.41 -1.23
C TRP A 528 34.20 -15.49 -0.62
N ASP A 529 34.29 -15.66 0.70
CA ASP A 529 35.53 -15.85 1.46
C ASP A 529 36.27 -17.15 1.11
N LEU A 530 35.59 -18.12 0.48
CA LEU A 530 36.16 -19.42 0.13
C LEU A 530 36.61 -19.51 -1.35
N LEU A 531 36.50 -18.43 -2.12
CA LEU A 531 36.83 -18.44 -3.55
C LEU A 531 38.30 -18.21 -3.83
N ASP A 532 38.90 -19.15 -4.56
CA ASP A 532 40.17 -18.98 -5.25
C ASP A 532 40.01 -18.28 -6.61
N GLU A 533 41.13 -17.99 -7.28
CA GLU A 533 41.14 -17.29 -8.57
C GLU A 533 40.54 -18.12 -9.70
N GLU A 534 40.78 -19.43 -9.71
CA GLU A 534 40.26 -20.33 -10.74
C GLU A 534 38.73 -20.41 -10.68
N ARG A 535 38.15 -20.60 -9.48
CA ARG A 535 36.70 -20.66 -9.30
C ARG A 535 36.04 -19.33 -9.66
N ARG A 536 36.68 -18.19 -9.41
CA ARG A 536 36.14 -16.86 -9.82
C ARG A 536 35.97 -16.77 -11.33
N ILE A 537 36.98 -17.18 -12.10
CA ILE A 537 36.93 -17.16 -13.57
C ILE A 537 35.82 -18.10 -14.07
N GLN A 538 35.69 -19.29 -13.48
CA GLN A 538 34.62 -20.23 -13.83
C GLN A 538 33.23 -19.65 -13.52
N LEU A 539 33.08 -19.04 -12.35
CA LEU A 539 31.83 -18.43 -11.90
C LEU A 539 31.40 -17.27 -12.82
N GLU A 540 32.34 -16.43 -13.27
CA GLU A 540 32.03 -15.35 -14.23
C GLU A 540 31.45 -15.91 -15.54
N ARG A 541 32.05 -16.98 -16.09
CA ARG A 541 31.53 -17.65 -17.30
C ARG A 541 30.16 -18.29 -17.07
N GLU A 542 29.94 -18.86 -15.88
CA GLU A 542 28.63 -19.42 -15.50
C GLU A 542 27.56 -18.33 -15.43
N ILE A 543 27.90 -17.16 -14.87
CA ILE A 543 26.99 -16.02 -14.77
C ILE A 543 26.59 -15.54 -16.17
N ASP A 544 27.56 -15.31 -17.05
CA ASP A 544 27.30 -14.81 -18.41
C ASP A 544 26.43 -15.79 -19.22
N ARG A 545 26.59 -17.10 -18.99
CA ARG A 545 25.84 -18.14 -19.70
C ARG A 545 24.45 -18.38 -19.13
N ASN A 546 24.32 -18.40 -17.80
CA ASN A 546 23.13 -18.91 -17.13
C ASN A 546 22.19 -17.81 -16.61
N LEU A 547 22.66 -16.56 -16.47
CA LEU A 547 21.92 -15.44 -15.90
C LEU A 547 21.67 -14.30 -16.91
N ASP A 548 21.78 -14.58 -18.21
CA ASP A 548 21.58 -13.62 -19.31
C ASP A 548 20.18 -12.98 -19.29
N GLN A 549 19.16 -13.78 -18.96
CA GLN A 549 17.76 -13.35 -18.83
C GLN A 549 17.50 -12.40 -17.65
N VAL A 550 18.33 -12.44 -16.61
CA VAL A 550 18.19 -11.62 -15.39
C VAL A 550 19.37 -10.66 -15.19
N THR A 551 19.99 -10.19 -16.27
CA THR A 551 21.07 -9.19 -16.23
C THR A 551 20.70 -7.88 -15.52
N TRP A 552 19.40 -7.61 -15.41
CA TRP A 552 18.84 -6.49 -14.66
C TRP A 552 18.83 -6.68 -13.14
N ALA A 553 18.98 -7.91 -12.64
CA ALA A 553 19.03 -8.21 -11.22
C ALA A 553 20.41 -7.85 -10.63
N GLU A 554 20.41 -7.12 -9.51
CA GLU A 554 21.66 -6.72 -8.87
C GLU A 554 22.33 -7.93 -8.21
N ARG A 555 23.65 -8.09 -8.45
CA ARG A 555 24.46 -9.16 -7.88
C ARG A 555 25.29 -8.66 -6.71
N ILE A 556 25.14 -9.28 -5.55
CA ILE A 556 25.87 -8.96 -4.33
C ILE A 556 26.74 -10.12 -3.91
N ASN A 557 28.05 -9.89 -3.84
CA ASN A 557 29.01 -10.85 -3.32
C ASN A 557 29.19 -10.63 -1.83
N LEU A 558 28.95 -11.66 -1.01
CA LEU A 558 29.06 -11.57 0.44
C LEU A 558 29.53 -12.88 1.09
N SER A 559 29.85 -12.81 2.38
CA SER A 559 30.00 -14.00 3.22
C SER A 559 29.14 -13.86 4.47
N ALA A 560 28.06 -14.64 4.54
CA ALA A 560 27.17 -14.65 5.70
C ALA A 560 27.88 -15.12 6.98
N LYS A 561 28.92 -15.96 6.85
CA LYS A 561 29.67 -16.49 7.99
C LYS A 561 30.59 -15.43 8.62
N THR A 562 31.30 -14.66 7.80
CA THR A 562 32.24 -13.63 8.29
C THR A 562 31.58 -12.27 8.44
N GLY A 563 30.41 -12.07 7.84
CA GLY A 563 29.72 -10.78 7.76
C GLY A 563 30.28 -9.84 6.69
N TRP A 564 31.22 -10.30 5.85
CA TRP A 564 31.81 -9.48 4.79
C TRP A 564 30.73 -9.04 3.77
N HIS A 565 30.69 -7.72 3.49
CA HIS A 565 29.76 -7.05 2.56
C HIS A 565 28.25 -7.18 2.87
N LYS A 566 27.88 -7.52 4.11
CA LYS A 566 26.46 -7.61 4.51
C LYS A 566 25.71 -6.27 4.39
N ASP A 567 26.41 -5.16 4.59
CA ASP A 567 25.92 -3.78 4.54
C ASP A 567 25.44 -3.37 3.14
N ARG A 568 25.84 -4.10 2.10
CA ARG A 568 25.43 -3.82 0.70
C ARG A 568 24.08 -4.41 0.33
N LEU A 569 23.59 -5.41 1.07
CA LEU A 569 22.40 -6.17 0.68
C LEU A 569 21.11 -5.36 0.81
N ILE A 570 20.88 -4.66 1.94
CA ILE A 570 19.68 -3.83 2.10
C ILE A 570 19.61 -2.69 1.08
N PRO A 571 20.68 -1.91 0.84
CA PRO A 571 20.67 -0.91 -0.23
C PRO A 571 20.35 -1.49 -1.62
N ALA A 572 20.79 -2.72 -1.93
CA ALA A 572 20.48 -3.40 -3.17
C ALA A 572 19.00 -3.81 -3.25
N VAL A 573 18.45 -4.33 -2.14
CA VAL A 573 17.03 -4.61 -2.01
C VAL A 573 16.19 -3.35 -2.22
N GLU A 574 16.57 -2.22 -1.61
CA GLU A 574 15.87 -0.95 -1.77
C GLU A 574 15.93 -0.42 -3.21
N ARG A 575 17.08 -0.55 -3.89
CA ARG A 575 17.18 -0.22 -5.32
C ARG A 575 16.29 -1.11 -6.17
N ALA A 576 16.28 -2.42 -5.90
CA ALA A 576 15.43 -3.38 -6.60
C ALA A 576 13.95 -3.04 -6.47
N LEU A 577 13.50 -2.74 -5.24
CA LEU A 577 12.15 -2.30 -4.95
C LEU A 577 11.83 -0.95 -5.60
N GLY A 578 12.78 -0.01 -5.60
CA GLY A 578 12.65 1.28 -6.26
C GLY A 578 12.43 1.13 -7.77
N GLY A 579 13.15 0.24 -8.44
CA GLY A 579 12.93 -0.09 -9.85
C GLY A 579 11.59 -0.80 -10.09
N TRP A 580 11.18 -1.66 -9.16
CA TRP A 580 9.95 -2.46 -9.23
C TRP A 580 8.67 -1.63 -9.07
N GLU A 581 8.73 -0.55 -8.27
CA GLU A 581 7.65 0.40 -8.05
C GLU A 581 7.69 1.59 -9.04
N PHE A 582 8.70 1.68 -9.90
CA PHE A 582 8.95 2.87 -10.69
C PHE A 582 7.87 3.10 -11.76
N ARG A 583 7.20 4.27 -11.71
CA ARG A 583 6.28 4.73 -12.76
C ARG A 583 6.92 5.78 -13.66
N VAL A 584 6.93 5.50 -14.95
CA VAL A 584 7.22 6.45 -16.01
C VAL A 584 5.94 7.24 -16.32
N PRO A 585 5.95 8.58 -16.23
CA PRO A 585 4.82 9.41 -16.62
C PRO A 585 4.43 9.17 -18.10
N THR A 586 3.13 9.07 -18.39
CA THR A 586 2.63 8.75 -19.75
C THR A 586 3.15 9.74 -20.80
N GLY A 587 3.21 11.04 -20.49
CA GLY A 587 3.78 12.05 -21.39
C GLY A 587 5.26 11.78 -21.72
N ARG A 588 6.08 11.53 -20.69
CA ARG A 588 7.51 11.23 -20.85
C ARG A 588 7.73 9.92 -21.61
N LEU A 589 6.93 8.89 -21.33
CA LEU A 589 6.98 7.62 -22.04
C LEU A 589 6.67 7.80 -23.54
N ASN A 590 5.63 8.55 -23.89
CA ASN A 590 5.27 8.77 -25.30
C ASN A 590 6.29 9.64 -26.04
N ALA A 591 6.87 10.64 -25.37
CA ALA A 591 7.97 11.42 -25.93
C ALA A 591 9.19 10.52 -26.24
N PHE A 592 9.57 9.67 -25.29
CA PHE A 592 10.63 8.67 -25.46
C PHE A 592 10.32 7.70 -26.61
N MET A 593 9.11 7.13 -26.67
CA MET A 593 8.71 6.21 -27.73
C MET A 593 8.73 6.88 -29.11
N GLY A 594 8.33 8.14 -29.20
CA GLY A 594 8.41 8.92 -30.45
C GLY A 594 9.85 9.08 -30.94
N GLN A 595 10.78 9.46 -30.05
CA GLN A 595 12.21 9.56 -30.38
C GLN A 595 12.81 8.20 -30.76
N LEU A 596 12.42 7.14 -30.04
CA LEU A 596 12.87 5.78 -30.29
C LEU A 596 12.44 5.27 -31.67
N VAL A 597 11.17 5.44 -32.02
CA VAL A 597 10.62 5.03 -33.32
C VAL A 597 11.19 5.87 -34.45
N SER A 598 11.44 7.16 -34.23
CA SER A 598 12.07 8.03 -35.25
C SER A 598 13.51 7.63 -35.57
N SER A 599 14.26 7.15 -34.57
CA SER A 599 15.66 6.75 -34.75
C SER A 599 15.82 5.31 -35.24
N ASN A 600 14.99 4.40 -34.72
CA ASN A 600 14.98 2.99 -35.11
C ASN A 600 13.54 2.52 -35.32
N PRO A 601 12.99 2.71 -36.53
CA PRO A 601 11.61 2.35 -36.83
C PRO A 601 11.35 0.83 -36.75
N PRO A 602 10.13 0.37 -36.41
CA PRO A 602 9.78 -1.05 -36.45
C PRO A 602 10.04 -1.67 -37.84
N PRO A 603 10.52 -2.93 -37.93
CA PRO A 603 10.73 -3.59 -39.20
C PRO A 603 9.43 -3.78 -39.98
N VAL A 604 9.51 -3.73 -41.32
CA VAL A 604 8.35 -3.90 -42.21
C VAL A 604 8.01 -5.39 -42.34
N ARG A 605 6.74 -5.74 -42.19
CA ARG A 605 6.24 -7.11 -42.41
C ARG A 605 4.97 -7.08 -43.26
N GLY A 606 4.84 -7.99 -44.23
CA GLY A 606 3.65 -8.04 -45.09
C GLY A 606 3.41 -6.77 -45.91
N GLY A 607 4.46 -5.98 -46.19
CA GLY A 607 4.38 -4.76 -46.99
C GLY A 607 3.89 -3.51 -46.24
N LYS A 608 3.57 -3.60 -44.94
CA LYS A 608 3.21 -2.44 -44.11
C LYS A 608 4.10 -2.37 -42.88
N GLN A 609 4.47 -1.16 -42.53
CA GLN A 609 5.25 -0.90 -41.32
C GLN A 609 4.30 -0.75 -40.12
N PRO A 610 4.47 -1.51 -39.04
CA PRO A 610 3.73 -1.30 -37.80
C PRO A 610 3.99 0.11 -37.27
N LYS A 611 2.93 0.84 -36.93
CA LYS A 611 3.03 2.15 -36.28
C LYS A 611 2.70 2.00 -34.81
N ILE A 612 3.60 2.47 -33.94
CA ILE A 612 3.31 2.66 -32.52
C ILE A 612 2.51 3.96 -32.40
N LEU A 613 1.28 3.86 -31.88
CA LEU A 613 0.38 4.99 -31.73
C LEU A 613 0.67 5.74 -30.44
N PHE A 614 0.68 5.00 -29.33
CA PHE A 614 1.02 5.49 -28.01
C PHE A 614 1.39 4.32 -27.10
N ALA A 615 2.04 4.61 -25.99
CA ALA A 615 2.33 3.65 -24.93
C ALA A 615 1.87 4.21 -23.58
N THR A 616 1.51 3.32 -22.66
CA THR A 616 1.23 3.65 -21.28
C THR A 616 1.83 2.61 -20.36
N GLN A 617 2.18 3.01 -19.14
CA GLN A 617 2.50 2.07 -18.08
C GLN A 617 1.22 1.75 -17.31
N ALA A 618 0.63 0.60 -17.63
CA ALA A 618 -0.64 0.16 -17.05
C ALA A 618 -0.50 -0.30 -15.60
N GLY A 619 0.70 -0.74 -15.20
CA GLY A 619 0.97 -1.24 -13.87
C GLY A 619 2.39 -0.97 -13.41
N ILE A 620 2.56 -0.96 -12.10
CA ILE A 620 3.83 -1.12 -11.40
C ILE A 620 3.76 -2.44 -10.63
N GLU A 621 4.90 -2.97 -10.17
CA GLU A 621 4.97 -4.24 -9.43
C GLU A 621 4.55 -5.52 -10.19
N PRO A 622 5.19 -5.85 -11.32
CA PRO A 622 6.32 -5.14 -11.92
C PRO A 622 5.87 -4.05 -12.92
N PRO A 623 6.79 -3.13 -13.32
CA PRO A 623 6.55 -2.17 -14.38
C PRO A 623 5.99 -2.85 -15.64
N THR A 624 4.72 -2.55 -15.94
CA THR A 624 3.96 -3.20 -17.00
C THR A 624 3.53 -2.16 -18.03
N PHE A 625 4.14 -2.25 -19.21
CA PHE A 625 3.92 -1.35 -20.34
C PHE A 625 2.95 -1.98 -21.33
N ILE A 626 1.96 -1.20 -21.75
CA ILE A 626 1.06 -1.54 -22.86
C ILE A 626 1.39 -0.60 -24.02
N ILE A 627 1.80 -1.19 -25.13
CA ILE A 627 2.12 -0.50 -26.38
C ILE A 627 0.95 -0.71 -27.33
N PHE A 628 0.33 0.38 -27.77
CA PHE A 628 -0.73 0.34 -28.77
C PHE A 628 -0.13 0.52 -30.16
N ALA A 629 -0.31 -0.47 -31.01
CA ALA A 629 0.24 -0.48 -32.36
C ALA A 629 -0.82 -0.83 -33.40
N THR A 630 -0.58 -0.42 -34.65
CA THR A 630 -1.46 -0.75 -35.79
C THR A 630 -1.29 -2.19 -36.28
N ASP A 631 -0.19 -2.85 -35.90
CA ASP A 631 0.12 -4.22 -36.29
C ASP A 631 1.08 -4.83 -35.25
N PHE A 632 1.32 -6.14 -35.34
CA PHE A 632 2.15 -6.90 -34.43
C PHE A 632 3.61 -6.43 -34.46
N LEU A 633 4.18 -6.16 -33.28
CA LEU A 633 5.62 -5.93 -33.13
C LEU A 633 6.33 -7.25 -32.87
N GLU A 634 7.41 -7.53 -33.61
CA GLU A 634 8.19 -8.76 -33.43
C GLU A 634 8.93 -8.81 -32.08
N SER A 635 9.20 -10.01 -31.58
CA SER A 635 9.88 -10.22 -30.30
C SER A 635 11.28 -9.58 -30.24
N SER A 636 11.99 -9.51 -31.37
CA SER A 636 13.26 -8.78 -31.49
C SER A 636 13.10 -7.29 -31.19
N TYR A 637 12.09 -6.65 -31.80
CA TYR A 637 11.81 -5.23 -31.59
C TYR A 637 11.25 -4.95 -30.19
N ARG A 638 10.45 -5.87 -29.62
CA ARG A 638 10.01 -5.77 -28.21
C ARG A 638 11.19 -5.81 -27.24
N ARG A 639 12.14 -6.74 -27.43
CA ARG A 639 13.38 -6.80 -26.63
C ARG A 639 14.24 -5.54 -26.80
N PHE A 640 14.26 -4.97 -28.01
CA PHE A 640 14.91 -3.68 -28.24
C PHE A 640 14.24 -2.56 -27.44
N ILE A 641 12.91 -2.45 -27.46
CA ILE A 641 12.17 -1.47 -26.65
C ILE A 641 12.46 -1.68 -25.16
N GLU A 642 12.40 -2.92 -24.67
CA GLU A 642 12.71 -3.24 -23.27
C GLU A 642 14.11 -2.76 -22.87
N ARG A 643 15.13 -3.11 -23.66
CA ARG A 643 16.51 -2.66 -23.41
C ARG A 643 16.60 -1.14 -23.35
N ARG A 644 15.94 -0.44 -24.28
CA ARG A 644 15.96 1.03 -24.34
C ARG A 644 15.19 1.67 -23.18
N LEU A 645 14.10 1.05 -22.71
CA LEU A 645 13.41 1.46 -21.49
C LEU A 645 14.33 1.34 -20.27
N ARG A 646 15.08 0.23 -20.15
CA ARG A 646 16.06 0.03 -19.07
C ARG A 646 17.19 1.06 -19.12
N GLU A 647 17.71 1.37 -20.31
CA GLU A 647 18.78 2.35 -20.49
C GLU A 647 18.33 3.79 -20.14
N GLU A 648 17.10 4.19 -20.50
CA GLU A 648 16.59 5.55 -20.27
C GLU A 648 16.07 5.77 -18.85
N PHE A 649 15.24 4.85 -18.35
CA PHE A 649 14.49 5.05 -17.11
C PHE A 649 15.11 4.34 -15.91
N GLY A 650 15.96 3.35 -16.15
CA GLY A 650 16.44 2.44 -15.12
C GLY A 650 15.33 1.54 -14.57
N PHE A 651 15.65 0.29 -14.25
CA PHE A 651 14.75 -0.66 -13.59
C PHE A 651 15.60 -1.71 -12.86
N ALA A 652 16.61 -1.23 -12.13
CA ALA A 652 17.56 -2.09 -11.43
C ALA A 652 16.78 -3.02 -10.48
N GLY A 653 17.08 -4.31 -10.52
CA GLY A 653 16.44 -5.33 -9.69
C GLY A 653 14.97 -5.62 -10.00
N SER A 654 14.39 -5.07 -11.08
CA SER A 654 13.00 -5.35 -11.48
C SER A 654 12.88 -6.00 -12.87
N PRO A 655 12.00 -7.02 -13.02
CA PRO A 655 11.53 -7.43 -14.33
C PRO A 655 10.66 -6.33 -14.94
N ILE A 656 10.52 -6.33 -16.27
CA ILE A 656 9.61 -5.43 -17.00
C ILE A 656 8.67 -6.29 -17.84
N ARG A 657 7.38 -5.98 -17.82
CA ARG A 657 6.38 -6.64 -18.68
C ARG A 657 6.01 -5.71 -19.83
N ILE A 658 6.13 -6.18 -21.07
CA ILE A 658 5.70 -5.44 -22.26
C ILE A 658 4.61 -6.24 -22.98
N SER A 659 3.42 -5.65 -23.05
CA SER A 659 2.31 -6.15 -23.84
C SER A 659 2.06 -5.25 -25.04
N VAL A 660 1.70 -5.84 -26.17
CA VAL A 660 1.33 -5.08 -27.39
C VAL A 660 -0.15 -5.34 -27.65
N ARG A 661 -0.94 -4.26 -27.69
CA ARG A 661 -2.34 -4.30 -28.08
C ARG A 661 -2.52 -3.73 -29.47
N LEU A 662 -3.20 -4.49 -30.32
CA LEU A 662 -3.60 -4.04 -31.64
C LEU A 662 -4.80 -3.12 -31.47
N ARG A 663 -4.76 -1.96 -32.10
CA ARG A 663 -5.90 -1.05 -32.19
C ARG A 663 -6.29 -0.94 -33.65
N ASP A 664 -7.48 -1.44 -33.97
CA ASP A 664 -8.08 -1.19 -35.28
C ASP A 664 -8.36 0.31 -35.43
N ARG A 665 -8.18 0.78 -36.66
CA ARG A 665 -8.18 2.19 -37.05
C ARG A 665 -9.43 2.96 -36.61
#